data_AF-A0A958GDZ4-F1
#
_entry.id   AF-A0A958GDZ4-F1
#
_cell.length_a   1.000
_cell.length_b   1.000
_cell.length_c   1.000
_cell.angle_alpha   90.00
_cell.angle_beta   90.00
_cell.angle_gamma   90.00
#
_symmetry.space_group_name_H-M   'P 1'
#
loop_
_entity.id
_entity.type
_entity.pdbx_description
1 polymer ?
#
loop_
_entity_poly.entity_id
_entity_poly.type
_entity_poly.pdbx_seq_one_letter_code
_entity_poly.pdbx_strand_id
1 'polypeptide(L)'
;MKQSIEEIEELSRDRSEPVSSEIHTGNIWYGHAKAIKSFCDLPSDYPIKAVIEHGPKFGSSVEAWETNSPLPAMFVYGNFRYKALAPATNKALFTIGSMLSYTEHYLNKQDLREEKKRLGKSLLVFPTHGTHHIDHKFDLNSYCNDLFELSKNFDSVQVCMYWREITRGWHKNFLDKGFEVVTAGHMYDENFLSRLKSIIEPATLVTSNKMGTHFGYCIQMNKPFYFLSNQKIEFEKSPEGNSEVFAKWASWGDVHQFQENLELIEASSCLQDQISSRQQELANKYWGLDKVKSKEELLTIIEIAESLYQTRNITQPRSFLFNLGSEMLNRDNNLMAEVLLSEASDQIENSNALNYELGLAFARNGNIEAATSALKNFCSEYTQHEKAKLLLAEISESTRFENKEIQNGEYMDNNPKKKNSESEVYDLMEKAHQLILKGNPQKAFELITQAKGLKTPVKGLDYLRAQTFLEMSFENSFGNAREALREELRFFPDNKEAKALLDQILAKEQRQLPEGINDNEFLDLLKTIQPYSMLPDIRLYSLFSLAKHVCINNVEGDFIECGVAGGGSTALLATVIKRYSKIPRAIFACDSYEGMPQPTEHDKFYGKSAESTGWGTGTCAAPEESVLAVSQALGVGELVKIVKGYFEQSLPRIKSEISKIAFMHVDCDWYESTKTVLNELYDHLATGSAVQLDDYGQWEGVDKAVHEFESKKGIKFDIKNIDNCSAWFLTP
;
A
#
# COMPACT_ATOMS: atom_id res chain seq x y z
N MET A 1 33.21 -1.17 6.94
CA MET A 1 32.59 0.05 6.38
C MET A 1 32.65 1.25 7.32
N LYS A 2 33.26 1.16 8.52
CA LYS A 2 33.45 2.35 9.37
C LYS A 2 34.21 3.44 8.61
N GLN A 3 33.58 4.59 8.42
CA GLN A 3 34.16 5.75 7.75
C GLN A 3 34.60 6.76 8.82
N SER A 4 35.77 7.34 8.62
CA SER A 4 36.24 8.53 9.35
C SER A 4 35.46 9.77 8.93
N ILE A 5 35.54 10.83 9.74
CA ILE A 5 34.88 12.11 9.43
C ILE A 5 35.46 12.68 8.13
N GLU A 6 36.77 12.59 7.96
CA GLU A 6 37.47 13.05 6.76
C GLU A 6 37.00 12.28 5.51
N GLU A 7 36.78 10.97 5.62
CA GLU A 7 36.26 10.16 4.52
C GLU A 7 34.82 10.50 4.14
N ILE A 8 33.91 10.68 5.10
CA ILE A 8 32.52 11.05 4.78
C ILE A 8 32.44 12.46 4.16
N GLU A 9 33.28 13.40 4.62
CA GLU A 9 33.35 14.75 4.06
C GLU A 9 33.95 14.73 2.64
N GLU A 10 35.00 13.94 2.41
CA GLU A 10 35.60 13.77 1.08
C GLU A 10 34.61 13.14 0.08
N LEU A 11 33.96 12.05 0.47
CA LEU A 11 32.97 11.35 -0.37
C LEU A 11 31.76 12.24 -0.69
N SER A 12 31.44 13.18 0.20
CA SER A 12 30.29 14.07 0.08
C SER A 12 30.61 15.41 -0.59
N ARG A 13 31.89 15.69 -0.87
CA ARG A 13 32.28 16.95 -1.50
C ARG A 13 31.53 17.13 -2.83
N ASP A 14 30.88 18.29 -2.93
CA ASP A 14 30.21 18.73 -4.15
C ASP A 14 31.21 18.73 -5.31
N ARG A 15 30.75 18.26 -6.48
CA ARG A 15 31.59 18.08 -7.65
C ARG A 15 30.76 18.30 -8.92
N SER A 16 31.42 18.83 -9.96
CA SER A 16 30.78 19.00 -11.27
C SER A 16 30.37 17.66 -11.86
N GLU A 17 29.28 17.67 -12.64
CA GLU A 17 28.85 16.49 -13.41
C GLU A 17 30.01 15.95 -14.27
N PRO A 18 30.30 14.64 -14.21
CA PRO A 18 31.46 14.10 -14.89
C PRO A 18 31.22 14.03 -16.40
N VAL A 19 32.30 14.27 -17.17
CA VAL A 19 32.27 14.06 -18.62
C VAL A 19 32.07 12.57 -18.89
N SER A 20 31.02 12.24 -19.63
CA SER A 20 30.62 10.86 -19.92
C SER A 20 30.35 10.67 -21.41
N SER A 21 30.51 9.43 -21.89
CA SER A 21 30.06 9.01 -23.22
C SER A 21 28.54 8.80 -23.31
N GLU A 22 27.85 8.73 -22.16
CA GLU A 22 26.39 8.56 -22.12
C GLU A 22 25.66 9.70 -22.85
N ILE A 23 24.68 9.31 -23.68
CA ILE A 23 23.85 10.26 -24.44
C ILE A 23 22.83 10.93 -23.51
N HIS A 24 22.31 10.18 -22.55
CA HIS A 24 21.39 10.67 -21.54
C HIS A 24 22.14 10.78 -20.21
N THR A 25 22.41 12.01 -19.76
CA THR A 25 23.21 12.28 -18.56
C THR A 25 22.62 11.68 -17.28
N GLY A 26 21.29 11.54 -17.20
CA GLY A 26 20.66 10.82 -16.09
C GLY A 26 21.21 9.41 -15.89
N ASN A 27 21.67 8.72 -16.94
CA ASN A 27 22.17 7.35 -16.82
C ASN A 27 23.43 7.24 -15.93
N ILE A 28 24.23 8.29 -15.76
CA ILE A 28 25.45 8.22 -14.95
C ILE A 28 25.23 8.48 -13.46
N TRP A 29 24.12 9.12 -13.07
CA TRP A 29 23.89 9.45 -11.67
C TRP A 29 23.71 8.15 -10.85
N TYR A 30 24.20 8.18 -9.62
CA TYR A 30 24.29 7.07 -8.67
C TYR A 30 25.07 5.83 -9.17
N GLY A 31 25.71 5.90 -10.34
CA GLY A 31 26.39 4.77 -10.96
C GLY A 31 25.48 3.82 -11.73
N HIS A 32 24.28 4.25 -12.15
CA HIS A 32 23.32 3.39 -12.86
C HIS A 32 23.92 2.76 -14.14
N ALA A 33 24.54 3.57 -14.99
CA ALA A 33 25.20 3.10 -16.21
C ALA A 33 26.35 2.13 -15.89
N LYS A 34 27.13 2.42 -14.84
CA LYS A 34 28.23 1.54 -14.41
C LYS A 34 27.71 0.17 -13.97
N ALA A 35 26.59 0.11 -13.25
CA ALA A 35 25.99 -1.14 -12.81
C ALA A 35 25.65 -2.05 -14.00
N ILE A 36 24.90 -1.55 -14.99
CA ILE A 36 24.55 -2.33 -16.19
C ILE A 36 25.80 -2.73 -16.98
N LYS A 37 26.73 -1.79 -17.22
CA LYS A 37 27.95 -2.07 -17.99
C LYS A 37 28.79 -3.16 -17.33
N SER A 38 28.97 -3.09 -16.01
CA SER A 38 29.75 -4.07 -15.26
C SER A 38 29.07 -5.44 -15.26
N PHE A 39 27.75 -5.48 -15.03
CA PHE A 39 26.98 -6.73 -15.04
C PHE A 39 27.00 -7.44 -16.41
N CYS A 40 26.95 -6.66 -17.49
CA CYS A 40 26.94 -7.16 -18.86
C CYS A 40 28.33 -7.30 -19.51
N ASP A 41 29.43 -7.04 -18.79
CA ASP A 41 30.80 -6.96 -19.33
C ASP A 41 30.95 -6.01 -20.54
N LEU A 42 30.21 -4.89 -20.54
CA LEU A 42 30.31 -3.88 -21.59
C LEU A 42 31.51 -2.93 -21.34
N PRO A 43 32.14 -2.38 -22.40
CA PRO A 43 33.15 -1.35 -22.26
C PRO A 43 32.65 -0.17 -21.42
N SER A 44 33.50 0.40 -20.57
CA SER A 44 33.11 1.52 -19.69
C SER A 44 32.66 2.76 -20.48
N ASP A 45 33.23 2.96 -21.67
CA ASP A 45 32.88 4.02 -22.60
C ASP A 45 31.71 3.69 -23.52
N TYR A 46 31.14 2.47 -23.46
CA TYR A 46 29.95 2.10 -24.24
C TYR A 46 28.73 2.93 -23.82
N PRO A 47 28.14 3.74 -24.71
CA PRO A 47 26.98 4.56 -24.38
C PRO A 47 25.65 3.78 -24.50
N ILE A 48 24.95 3.57 -23.39
CA ILE A 48 23.68 2.83 -23.37
C ILE A 48 22.62 3.56 -24.22
N LYS A 49 22.03 2.87 -25.20
CA LYS A 49 21.01 3.45 -26.12
C LYS A 49 19.59 3.45 -25.57
N ALA A 50 19.47 3.52 -24.25
CA ALA A 50 18.22 3.59 -23.52
C ALA A 50 18.33 4.58 -22.36
N VAL A 51 17.21 5.19 -21.99
CA VAL A 51 17.08 5.91 -20.72
C VAL A 51 16.96 4.89 -19.60
N ILE A 52 17.72 5.03 -18.52
CA ILE A 52 17.52 4.22 -17.31
C ILE A 52 16.63 5.02 -16.36
N GLU A 53 15.46 4.48 -16.03
CA GLU A 53 14.55 5.10 -15.05
C GLU A 53 15.29 5.36 -13.74
N HIS A 54 15.23 6.61 -13.28
CA HIS A 54 16.15 7.11 -12.28
C HIS A 54 15.79 6.74 -10.85
N GLY A 55 14.52 6.48 -10.61
CA GLY A 55 14.01 6.05 -9.33
C GLY A 55 12.55 5.64 -9.45
N PRO A 56 12.09 4.72 -8.61
CA PRO A 56 10.69 4.31 -8.64
C PRO A 56 9.80 5.51 -8.30
N LYS A 57 8.66 5.58 -8.96
CA LYS A 57 7.57 6.48 -8.60
C LYS A 57 6.42 5.64 -8.08
N PHE A 58 5.78 6.10 -7.02
CA PHE A 58 4.78 5.30 -6.33
C PHE A 58 3.35 5.56 -6.84
N GLY A 59 3.19 6.57 -7.71
CA GLY A 59 1.99 6.81 -8.51
C GLY A 59 2.24 6.83 -10.03
N SER A 60 1.32 7.46 -10.76
CA SER A 60 1.34 7.58 -12.23
C SER A 60 2.24 8.70 -12.75
N SER A 61 3.03 9.34 -11.87
CA SER A 61 3.93 10.42 -12.23
C SER A 61 5.00 9.95 -13.23
N VAL A 62 5.35 10.86 -14.14
CA VAL A 62 6.33 10.65 -15.22
C VAL A 62 7.25 11.87 -15.33
N GLU A 63 8.54 11.62 -15.54
CA GLU A 63 9.54 12.67 -15.62
C GLU A 63 9.76 13.09 -17.08
N ALA A 64 9.39 14.33 -17.40
CA ALA A 64 9.48 14.82 -18.78
C ALA A 64 10.91 14.77 -19.35
N TRP A 65 11.95 14.89 -18.51
CA TRP A 65 13.34 14.84 -18.95
C TRP A 65 13.80 13.42 -19.31
N GLU A 66 13.17 12.38 -18.74
CA GLU A 66 13.37 10.98 -19.13
C GLU A 66 12.57 10.67 -20.41
N THR A 67 11.28 11.02 -20.43
CA THR A 67 10.39 10.68 -21.55
C THR A 67 10.71 11.43 -22.84
N ASN A 68 11.20 12.67 -22.75
CA ASN A 68 11.59 13.50 -23.90
C ASN A 68 13.04 13.31 -24.36
N SER A 69 13.83 12.44 -23.72
CA SER A 69 15.19 12.09 -24.16
C SER A 69 15.19 11.69 -25.65
N PRO A 70 16.26 11.92 -26.43
CA PRO A 70 16.31 11.49 -27.83
C PRO A 70 16.49 9.98 -27.99
N LEU A 71 16.77 9.24 -26.91
CA LEU A 71 17.00 7.79 -26.98
C LEU A 71 15.71 7.02 -27.32
N PRO A 72 15.81 5.93 -28.10
CA PRO A 72 14.66 5.18 -28.60
C PRO A 72 14.06 4.21 -27.59
N ALA A 73 14.79 3.88 -26.53
CA ALA A 73 14.41 2.89 -25.53
C ALA A 73 14.48 3.46 -24.11
N MET A 74 13.80 2.80 -23.17
CA MET A 74 13.86 3.10 -21.74
C MET A 74 13.77 1.82 -20.92
N PHE A 75 14.65 1.68 -19.94
CA PHE A 75 14.67 0.59 -18.96
C PHE A 75 13.91 1.04 -17.72
N VAL A 76 12.89 0.27 -17.33
CA VAL A 76 11.95 0.63 -16.26
C VAL A 76 11.91 -0.45 -15.19
N TYR A 77 11.52 -0.10 -13.96
CA TYR A 77 11.53 -1.04 -12.84
C TYR A 77 10.60 -2.25 -13.08
N GLY A 78 9.31 -2.03 -13.31
CA GLY A 78 8.37 -3.15 -13.47
C GLY A 78 7.06 -2.73 -14.12
N ASN A 79 6.08 -3.65 -14.13
CA ASN A 79 4.81 -3.47 -14.82
C ASN A 79 4.04 -2.23 -14.35
N PHE A 80 4.12 -1.90 -13.06
CA PHE A 80 3.51 -0.69 -12.52
C PHE A 80 4.04 0.58 -13.21
N ARG A 81 5.37 0.70 -13.30
CA ARG A 81 6.03 1.84 -13.96
C ARG A 81 5.86 1.82 -15.47
N TYR A 82 5.88 0.64 -16.08
CA TYR A 82 5.54 0.47 -17.48
C TYR A 82 4.18 1.10 -17.82
N LYS A 83 3.12 0.78 -17.06
CA LYS A 83 1.76 1.31 -17.30
C LYS A 83 1.69 2.83 -17.21
N ALA A 84 2.43 3.43 -16.28
CA ALA A 84 2.49 4.88 -16.13
C ALA A 84 3.26 5.58 -17.28
N LEU A 85 4.38 4.99 -17.70
CA LEU A 85 5.27 5.59 -18.70
C LEU A 85 4.80 5.36 -20.14
N ALA A 86 4.18 4.21 -20.43
CA ALA A 86 3.74 3.83 -21.77
C ALA A 86 2.91 4.92 -22.49
N PRO A 87 1.86 5.53 -21.89
CA PRO A 87 1.10 6.59 -22.57
C PRO A 87 1.87 7.92 -22.68
N ALA A 88 2.95 8.10 -21.92
CA ALA A 88 3.71 9.35 -21.84
C ALA A 88 4.92 9.40 -22.79
N THR A 89 5.25 8.31 -23.48
CA THR A 89 6.43 8.27 -24.36
C THR A 89 6.27 7.32 -25.56
N ASN A 90 6.96 7.65 -26.65
CA ASN A 90 7.08 6.82 -27.84
C ASN A 90 8.36 5.97 -27.83
N LYS A 91 8.93 5.69 -26.65
CA LYS A 91 10.10 4.80 -26.50
C LYS A 91 9.67 3.35 -26.43
N ALA A 92 10.55 2.45 -26.84
CA ALA A 92 10.49 1.04 -26.45
C ALA A 92 10.79 0.93 -24.96
N LEU A 93 9.83 0.49 -24.15
CA LEU A 93 10.06 0.28 -22.71
C LEU A 93 10.47 -1.17 -22.48
N PHE A 94 11.37 -1.41 -21.52
CA PHE A 94 11.79 -2.74 -21.11
C PHE A 94 11.77 -2.84 -19.59
N THR A 95 11.01 -3.78 -19.05
CA THR A 95 11.00 -4.00 -17.59
C THR A 95 12.27 -4.74 -17.20
N ILE A 96 13.09 -4.18 -16.31
CA ILE A 96 14.36 -4.80 -15.89
C ILE A 96 14.52 -4.90 -14.37
N GLY A 97 13.54 -4.48 -13.58
CA GLY A 97 13.67 -4.46 -12.13
C GLY A 97 14.60 -3.37 -11.61
N SER A 98 14.95 -3.51 -10.34
CA SER A 98 15.80 -2.59 -9.59
C SER A 98 17.26 -2.59 -10.08
N MET A 99 17.84 -1.39 -10.22
CA MET A 99 19.27 -1.21 -10.54
C MET A 99 20.22 -1.88 -9.51
N LEU A 100 19.75 -2.09 -8.28
CA LEU A 100 20.53 -2.77 -7.25
C LEU A 100 20.78 -4.25 -7.59
N SER A 101 19.93 -4.86 -8.42
CA SER A 101 20.08 -6.24 -8.92
C SER A 101 21.33 -6.41 -9.78
N TYR A 102 21.71 -5.36 -10.52
CA TYR A 102 22.85 -5.33 -11.44
C TYR A 102 24.11 -4.71 -10.81
N THR A 103 24.05 -4.37 -9.53
CA THR A 103 25.13 -3.68 -8.83
C THR A 103 25.90 -4.66 -7.96
N GLU A 104 27.22 -4.72 -8.08
CA GLU A 104 28.06 -5.48 -7.15
C GLU A 104 28.25 -4.75 -5.82
N HIS A 105 28.54 -5.49 -4.74
CA HIS A 105 28.94 -4.89 -3.47
C HIS A 105 30.30 -4.19 -3.62
N TYR A 106 30.44 -3.02 -3.00
CA TYR A 106 31.73 -2.32 -2.93
C TYR A 106 32.76 -3.08 -2.08
N LEU A 107 32.30 -3.67 -0.97
CA LEU A 107 33.10 -4.56 -0.14
C LEU A 107 33.04 -5.99 -0.63
N ASN A 108 34.16 -6.70 -0.51
CA ASN A 108 34.20 -8.13 -0.74
C ASN A 108 33.45 -8.90 0.37
N LYS A 109 33.19 -10.19 0.14
CA LYS A 109 32.43 -11.05 1.07
C LYS A 109 33.08 -11.20 2.45
N GLN A 110 34.40 -11.13 2.55
CA GLN A 110 35.09 -11.23 3.85
C GLN A 110 34.86 -9.96 4.66
N ASP A 111 35.09 -8.79 4.06
CA ASP A 111 34.92 -7.50 4.73
C ASP A 111 33.46 -7.27 5.16
N LEU A 112 32.48 -7.72 4.37
CA LEU A 112 31.07 -7.69 4.75
C LEU A 112 30.76 -8.53 5.99
N ARG A 113 31.38 -9.72 6.11
CA ARG A 113 31.22 -10.58 7.30
C ARG A 113 31.87 -9.96 8.53
N GLU A 114 33.05 -9.38 8.36
CA GLU A 114 33.75 -8.67 9.44
C GLU A 114 32.95 -7.46 9.90
N GLU A 115 32.36 -6.71 8.97
CA GLU A 115 31.51 -5.56 9.29
C GLU A 115 30.23 -5.98 10.02
N LYS A 116 29.54 -7.02 9.55
CA LYS A 116 28.37 -7.57 10.25
C LYS A 116 28.70 -8.02 11.67
N LYS A 117 29.88 -8.63 11.86
CA LYS A 117 30.37 -9.03 13.19
C LYS A 117 30.67 -7.82 14.08
N ARG A 118 31.25 -6.76 13.52
CA ARG A 118 31.56 -5.51 14.24
C ARG A 118 30.29 -4.81 14.72
N LEU A 119 29.26 -4.81 13.89
CA LEU A 119 28.01 -4.08 14.14
C LEU A 119 27.02 -4.85 15.03
N GLY A 120 27.08 -6.18 15.08
CA GLY A 120 26.13 -6.97 15.87
C GLY A 120 24.69 -6.82 15.37
N LYS A 121 23.72 -6.82 16.29
CA LYS A 121 22.32 -6.47 16.00
C LYS A 121 22.24 -4.97 15.73
N SER A 122 22.25 -4.58 14.46
CA SER A 122 22.45 -3.19 14.04
C SER A 122 21.22 -2.54 13.42
N LEU A 123 21.04 -1.26 13.72
CA LEU A 123 20.06 -0.38 13.10
C LEU A 123 20.74 0.50 12.05
N LEU A 124 20.25 0.47 10.82
CA LEU A 124 20.66 1.40 9.77
C LEU A 124 19.59 2.48 9.60
N VAL A 125 19.99 3.74 9.64
CA VAL A 125 19.08 4.89 9.56
C VAL A 125 19.32 5.64 8.25
N PHE A 126 18.26 5.93 7.51
CA PHE A 126 18.25 6.84 6.36
C PHE A 126 17.45 8.09 6.70
N PRO A 127 18.08 9.20 7.11
CA PRO A 127 17.38 10.45 7.30
C PRO A 127 16.86 11.00 5.97
N THR A 128 15.79 11.80 6.05
CA THR A 128 15.34 12.65 4.95
C THR A 128 16.51 13.47 4.41
N HIS A 129 16.61 13.55 3.09
CA HIS A 129 17.62 14.33 2.40
C HIS A 129 17.03 15.26 1.35
N GLY A 130 17.75 16.35 1.06
CA GLY A 130 17.45 17.25 -0.04
C GLY A 130 18.03 16.78 -1.37
N THR A 131 17.85 17.60 -2.40
CA THR A 131 18.44 17.47 -3.74
C THR A 131 19.03 18.81 -4.15
N HIS A 132 19.80 18.91 -5.25
CA HIS A 132 20.31 20.19 -5.75
C HIS A 132 19.29 21.34 -5.81
N HIS A 133 18.00 21.05 -5.93
CA HIS A 133 16.93 22.06 -6.06
C HIS A 133 16.04 22.21 -4.82
N ILE A 134 16.05 21.24 -3.91
CA ILE A 134 15.06 21.12 -2.83
C ILE A 134 15.78 20.90 -1.50
N ASP A 135 15.42 21.73 -0.53
CA ASP A 135 15.80 21.63 0.87
C ASP A 135 14.62 21.16 1.71
N HIS A 136 14.91 20.80 2.95
CA HIS A 136 13.91 20.34 3.88
C HIS A 136 14.22 20.82 5.30
N LYS A 137 13.18 20.88 6.13
CA LYS A 137 13.22 21.21 7.54
C LYS A 137 12.37 20.21 8.31
N PHE A 138 12.92 19.66 9.38
CA PHE A 138 12.19 18.91 10.40
C PHE A 138 12.91 19.11 11.74
N ASP A 139 12.27 18.72 12.85
CA ASP A 139 12.90 18.81 14.17
C ASP A 139 13.99 17.74 14.32
N LEU A 140 15.21 18.09 13.92
CA LEU A 140 16.36 17.19 13.98
C LEU A 140 16.67 16.73 15.41
N ASN A 141 16.39 17.55 16.43
CA ASN A 141 16.60 17.16 17.82
C ASN A 141 15.57 16.12 18.27
N SER A 142 14.28 16.34 17.94
CA SER A 142 13.24 15.36 18.17
C SER A 142 13.57 14.05 17.47
N TYR A 143 13.96 14.11 16.20
CA TYR A 143 14.32 12.92 15.43
C TYR A 143 15.49 12.16 16.04
N CYS A 144 16.54 12.86 16.50
CA CYS A 144 17.65 12.23 17.20
C CYS A 144 17.23 11.56 18.52
N ASN A 145 16.24 12.13 19.23
CA ASN A 145 15.72 11.53 20.46
C ASN A 145 14.87 10.28 20.16
N ASP A 146 14.03 10.32 19.12
CA ASP A 146 13.28 9.14 18.66
C ASP A 146 14.23 7.99 18.28
N LEU A 147 15.31 8.32 17.53
CA LEU A 147 16.35 7.35 17.19
C LEU A 147 17.11 6.84 18.42
N PHE A 148 17.36 7.68 19.42
CA PHE A 148 18.00 7.27 20.66
C PHE A 148 17.14 6.25 21.42
N GLU A 149 15.84 6.46 21.51
CA GLU A 149 14.93 5.50 22.12
C GLU A 149 14.91 4.17 21.35
N LEU A 150 14.83 4.24 20.02
CA LEU A 150 14.87 3.05 19.16
C LEU A 150 16.20 2.30 19.27
N SER A 151 17.32 3.03 19.42
CA SER A 151 18.68 2.48 19.49
C SER A 151 18.91 1.53 20.66
N LYS A 152 18.13 1.63 21.74
CA LYS A 152 18.24 0.76 22.92
C LYS A 152 18.02 -0.73 22.61
N ASN A 153 17.40 -1.05 21.48
CA ASN A 153 17.12 -2.41 21.02
C ASN A 153 18.24 -3.01 20.15
N PHE A 154 19.33 -2.28 19.94
CA PHE A 154 20.41 -2.60 18.99
C PHE A 154 21.78 -2.43 19.64
N ASP A 155 22.75 -3.25 19.19
CA ASP A 155 24.15 -3.17 19.60
C ASP A 155 24.87 -1.96 18.98
N SER A 156 24.42 -1.54 17.79
CA SER A 156 24.98 -0.39 17.08
C SER A 156 23.95 0.30 16.19
N VAL A 157 24.19 1.59 15.94
CA VAL A 157 23.40 2.41 15.01
C VAL A 157 24.33 3.09 14.01
N GLN A 158 24.04 2.89 12.73
CA GLN A 158 24.68 3.61 11.63
C GLN A 158 23.67 4.53 10.96
N VAL A 159 24.04 5.79 10.74
CA VAL A 159 23.22 6.77 10.02
C VAL A 159 23.83 6.99 8.65
N CYS A 160 23.18 6.48 7.61
CA CYS A 160 23.57 6.67 6.22
C CYS A 160 23.04 8.00 5.71
N MET A 161 23.90 9.01 5.71
CA MET A 161 23.54 10.36 5.30
C MET A 161 23.84 10.59 3.83
N TYR A 162 22.93 11.30 3.17
CA TYR A 162 23.14 11.80 1.83
C TYR A 162 24.18 12.91 1.83
N TRP A 163 24.96 13.01 0.75
CA TRP A 163 26.11 13.91 0.66
C TRP A 163 25.77 15.36 0.98
N ARG A 164 24.57 15.80 0.60
CA ARG A 164 24.13 17.18 0.72
C ARG A 164 24.00 17.61 2.18
N GLU A 165 23.40 16.78 3.02
CA GLU A 165 23.28 17.04 4.45
C GLU A 165 24.64 16.99 5.14
N ILE A 166 25.58 16.16 4.64
CA ILE A 166 26.96 16.15 5.12
C ILE A 166 27.66 17.48 4.82
N THR A 167 27.57 18.00 3.59
CA THR A 167 28.16 19.32 3.23
C THR A 167 27.62 20.48 4.06
N ARG A 168 26.43 20.33 4.64
CA ARG A 168 25.77 21.29 5.54
C ARG A 168 26.13 21.10 7.02
N GLY A 169 26.95 20.11 7.33
CA GLY A 169 27.36 19.80 8.70
C GLY A 169 26.30 19.08 9.54
N TRP A 170 25.20 18.59 8.94
CA TRP A 170 24.12 17.94 9.72
C TRP A 170 24.57 16.65 10.39
N HIS A 171 25.56 15.97 9.81
CA HIS A 171 26.19 14.77 10.37
C HIS A 171 26.73 14.97 11.79
N LYS A 172 27.11 16.20 12.16
CA LYS A 172 27.61 16.53 13.50
C LYS A 172 26.54 16.28 14.57
N ASN A 173 25.26 16.53 14.28
CA ASN A 173 24.18 16.29 15.24
C ASN A 173 24.03 14.81 15.60
N PHE A 174 24.28 13.91 14.64
CA PHE A 174 24.24 12.47 14.88
C PHE A 174 25.50 11.97 15.61
N LEU A 175 26.67 12.50 15.23
CA LEU A 175 27.94 12.20 15.91
C LEU A 175 27.92 12.65 17.38
N ASP A 176 27.38 13.84 17.67
CA ASP A 176 27.27 14.38 19.03
C ASP A 176 26.36 13.53 19.94
N LYS A 177 25.42 12.78 19.33
CA LYS A 177 24.55 11.81 20.01
C LYS A 177 25.16 10.42 20.11
N GLY A 178 26.38 10.23 19.60
CA GLY A 178 27.13 8.97 19.68
C GLY A 178 26.82 7.97 18.56
N PHE A 179 26.08 8.38 17.52
CA PHE A 179 25.80 7.51 16.38
C PHE A 179 26.99 7.46 15.41
N GLU A 180 27.19 6.31 14.75
CA GLU A 180 28.14 6.20 13.64
C GLU A 180 27.51 6.78 12.38
N VAL A 181 28.22 7.64 11.64
CA VAL A 181 27.73 8.20 10.38
C VAL A 181 28.48 7.58 9.21
N VAL A 182 27.73 7.19 8.17
CA VAL A 182 28.27 6.69 6.89
C VAL A 182 27.61 7.40 5.72
N THR A 183 28.18 7.28 4.52
CA THR A 183 27.59 7.82 3.29
C THR A 183 27.89 6.96 2.07
N ALA A 184 26.89 6.87 1.18
CA ALA A 184 27.04 6.40 -0.19
C ALA A 184 27.70 7.46 -1.10
N GLY A 185 28.07 8.63 -0.58
CA GLY A 185 28.84 9.68 -1.26
C GLY A 185 28.00 10.53 -2.21
N HIS A 186 28.68 11.31 -3.04
CA HIS A 186 28.04 12.20 -4.01
C HIS A 186 27.24 11.44 -5.07
N MET A 187 26.14 12.02 -5.55
CA MET A 187 25.31 11.39 -6.60
C MET A 187 26.02 11.20 -7.95
N TYR A 188 27.17 11.82 -8.15
CA TYR A 188 28.01 11.66 -9.34
C TYR A 188 29.15 10.66 -9.15
N ASP A 189 29.22 10.04 -7.97
CA ASP A 189 30.19 8.99 -7.72
C ASP A 189 29.66 7.67 -8.29
N GLU A 190 30.40 7.10 -9.26
CA GLU A 190 30.00 5.87 -9.93
C GLU A 190 29.93 4.66 -8.98
N ASN A 191 30.55 4.73 -7.80
CA ASN A 191 30.48 3.69 -6.77
C ASN A 191 29.31 3.90 -5.79
N PHE A 192 28.45 4.92 -5.97
CA PHE A 192 27.37 5.24 -5.03
C PHE A 192 26.49 4.03 -4.72
N LEU A 193 25.88 3.39 -5.73
CA LEU A 193 25.02 2.24 -5.51
C LEU A 193 25.78 1.04 -4.90
N SER A 194 27.02 0.79 -5.34
CA SER A 194 27.83 -0.31 -4.80
C SER A 194 28.16 -0.11 -3.31
N ARG A 195 28.46 1.13 -2.90
CA ARG A 195 28.71 1.50 -1.51
C ARG A 195 27.43 1.44 -0.69
N LEU A 196 26.32 1.95 -1.22
CA LEU A 196 25.01 1.84 -0.59
C LEU A 196 24.65 0.38 -0.33
N LYS A 197 24.86 -0.51 -1.31
CA LYS A 197 24.64 -1.96 -1.17
C LYS A 197 25.48 -2.53 -0.02
N SER A 198 26.76 -2.20 0.06
CA SER A 198 27.64 -2.63 1.17
C SER A 198 27.31 -2.02 2.53
N ILE A 199 26.65 -0.86 2.57
CA ILE A 199 26.14 -0.24 3.81
C ILE A 199 24.88 -0.96 4.31
N ILE A 200 23.98 -1.35 3.40
CA ILE A 200 22.72 -2.03 3.74
C ILE A 200 22.97 -3.49 4.17
N GLU A 201 23.87 -4.20 3.50
CA GLU A 201 24.12 -5.63 3.72
C GLU A 201 24.35 -6.08 5.17
N PRO A 202 25.16 -5.40 6.01
CA PRO A 202 25.38 -5.83 7.39
C PRO A 202 24.23 -5.47 8.34
N ALA A 203 23.30 -4.59 7.96
CA ALA A 203 22.22 -4.13 8.82
C ALA A 203 21.29 -5.28 9.26
N THR A 204 20.75 -5.18 10.46
CA THR A 204 19.69 -6.08 10.94
C THR A 204 18.30 -5.52 10.62
N LEU A 205 18.11 -4.24 10.86
CA LEU A 205 16.87 -3.51 10.59
C LEU A 205 17.21 -2.14 10.01
N VAL A 206 16.33 -1.62 9.16
CA VAL A 206 16.47 -0.30 8.54
C VAL A 206 15.33 0.61 8.94
N THR A 207 15.62 1.88 9.21
CA THR A 207 14.59 2.89 9.48
C THR A 207 14.82 4.20 8.74
N SER A 208 13.74 4.95 8.53
CA SER A 208 13.75 6.25 7.86
C SER A 208 12.56 7.09 8.33
N ASN A 209 12.69 8.43 8.29
CA ASN A 209 11.56 9.36 8.45
C ASN A 209 10.96 9.83 7.11
N LYS A 210 11.43 9.31 5.97
CA LYS A 210 10.85 9.57 4.65
C LYS A 210 10.98 8.37 3.72
N MET A 211 9.90 8.01 3.03
CA MET A 211 9.94 6.95 2.03
C MET A 211 10.71 7.38 0.77
N GLY A 212 11.41 6.43 0.18
CA GLY A 212 12.18 6.64 -1.04
C GLY A 212 12.81 5.35 -1.55
N THR A 213 13.72 5.48 -2.52
CA THR A 213 14.35 4.35 -3.23
C THR A 213 14.98 3.31 -2.30
N HIS A 214 15.46 3.74 -1.13
CA HIS A 214 16.08 2.88 -0.13
C HIS A 214 15.13 1.81 0.44
N PHE A 215 13.80 2.03 0.47
CA PHE A 215 12.83 1.03 0.94
C PHE A 215 12.98 -0.28 0.17
N GLY A 216 12.74 -0.28 -1.15
CA GLY A 216 12.79 -1.50 -1.95
C GLY A 216 14.20 -2.10 -2.05
N TYR A 217 15.25 -1.26 -1.96
CA TYR A 217 16.62 -1.77 -1.85
C TYR A 217 16.83 -2.58 -0.57
N CYS A 218 16.28 -2.14 0.56
CA CYS A 218 16.38 -2.85 1.82
C CYS A 218 15.60 -4.17 1.77
N ILE A 219 14.35 -4.15 1.28
CA ILE A 219 13.54 -5.35 1.12
C ILE A 219 14.21 -6.36 0.18
N GLN A 220 14.74 -5.90 -0.97
CA GLN A 220 15.50 -6.73 -1.91
C GLN A 220 16.72 -7.40 -1.27
N MET A 221 17.35 -6.74 -0.29
CA MET A 221 18.50 -7.26 0.47
C MET A 221 18.11 -8.02 1.74
N ASN A 222 16.83 -8.40 1.84
CA ASN A 222 16.27 -9.11 2.98
C ASN A 222 16.45 -8.35 4.31
N LYS A 223 16.24 -7.03 4.29
CA LYS A 223 16.29 -6.14 5.46
C LYS A 223 14.90 -5.63 5.79
N PRO A 224 14.32 -5.97 6.96
CA PRO A 224 13.06 -5.39 7.40
C PRO A 224 13.19 -3.88 7.54
N PHE A 225 12.09 -3.19 7.21
CA PHE A 225 12.04 -1.74 7.15
C PHE A 225 11.02 -1.20 8.15
N TYR A 226 11.39 -0.15 8.89
CA TYR A 226 10.53 0.53 9.85
C TYR A 226 10.46 2.02 9.56
N PHE A 227 9.26 2.55 9.35
CA PHE A 227 9.05 3.96 9.12
C PHE A 227 8.82 4.70 10.44
N LEU A 228 9.68 5.68 10.73
CA LEU A 228 9.62 6.48 11.95
C LEU A 228 8.84 7.77 11.67
N SER A 229 7.53 7.74 11.94
CA SER A 229 6.54 8.75 11.49
C SER A 229 6.44 10.02 12.33
N ASN A 230 7.16 10.14 13.44
CA ASN A 230 7.02 11.26 14.40
C ASN A 230 7.56 12.62 13.91
N GLN A 231 7.81 12.80 12.62
CA GLN A 231 8.48 13.97 12.08
C GLN A 231 7.61 14.68 11.04
N LYS A 232 7.31 15.96 11.29
CA LYS A 232 6.76 16.86 10.27
C LYS A 232 7.91 17.40 9.43
N ILE A 233 7.93 17.05 8.15
CA ILE A 233 8.95 17.50 7.20
C ILE A 233 8.34 18.57 6.30
N GLU A 234 9.00 19.72 6.23
CA GLU A 234 8.63 20.83 5.35
C GLU A 234 9.70 20.97 4.26
N PHE A 235 9.31 21.18 3.01
CA PHE A 235 10.25 21.34 1.90
C PHE A 235 10.33 22.79 1.42
N GLU A 236 11.53 23.23 1.04
CA GLU A 236 11.76 24.57 0.52
C GLU A 236 12.74 24.57 -0.66
N LYS A 237 12.79 25.67 -1.40
CA LYS A 237 13.75 25.81 -2.49
C LYS A 237 15.15 25.91 -1.91
N SER A 238 16.09 25.14 -2.45
CA SER A 238 17.49 25.35 -2.12
C SER A 238 18.00 26.74 -2.56
N PRO A 239 19.02 27.30 -1.89
CA PRO A 239 19.62 28.58 -2.30
C PRO A 239 20.11 28.57 -3.76
N GLU A 240 20.69 27.44 -4.19
CA GLU A 240 21.20 27.21 -5.55
C GLU A 240 20.11 26.66 -6.50
N GLY A 241 18.90 26.45 -5.99
CA GLY A 241 17.80 25.80 -6.69
C GLY A 241 17.16 26.67 -7.76
N ASN A 242 16.85 26.05 -8.91
CA ASN A 242 16.12 26.69 -9.97
C ASN A 242 14.64 26.93 -9.55
N SER A 243 14.19 28.18 -9.62
CA SER A 243 12.85 28.59 -9.17
C SER A 243 11.71 27.95 -9.98
N GLU A 244 11.90 27.68 -11.28
CA GLU A 244 10.90 26.98 -12.10
C GLU A 244 10.82 25.49 -11.77
N VAL A 245 11.96 24.86 -11.49
CA VAL A 245 12.03 23.46 -11.06
C VAL A 245 11.37 23.31 -9.69
N PHE A 246 11.65 24.22 -8.76
CA PHE A 246 10.98 24.22 -7.46
C PHE A 246 9.49 24.55 -7.55
N ALA A 247 9.07 25.49 -8.40
CA ALA A 247 7.65 25.80 -8.58
C ALA A 247 6.88 24.60 -9.16
N LYS A 248 7.45 23.89 -10.14
CA LYS A 248 6.89 22.63 -10.65
C LYS A 248 6.89 21.54 -9.58
N TRP A 249 7.99 21.41 -8.84
CA TRP A 249 8.07 20.44 -7.76
C TRP A 249 7.03 20.75 -6.68
N ALA A 250 6.92 21.98 -6.19
CA ALA A 250 5.95 22.39 -5.15
C ALA A 250 4.49 22.33 -5.63
N SER A 251 4.21 22.56 -6.92
CA SER A 251 2.85 22.39 -7.47
C SER A 251 2.45 20.92 -7.60
N TRP A 252 3.42 20.00 -7.67
CA TRP A 252 3.24 18.55 -7.73
C TRP A 252 3.54 17.86 -6.38
N GLY A 253 4.22 18.52 -5.47
CA GLY A 253 5.08 17.91 -4.45
C GLY A 253 4.83 18.54 -3.10
N ASP A 254 3.83 17.97 -2.45
CA ASP A 254 3.82 17.64 -1.03
C ASP A 254 2.66 16.65 -0.83
N VAL A 255 1.51 16.98 -1.43
CA VAL A 255 0.31 16.14 -1.41
C VAL A 255 0.49 14.88 -2.28
N HIS A 256 0.87 14.97 -3.55
CA HIS A 256 0.95 13.75 -4.40
C HIS A 256 2.09 12.81 -4.00
N GLN A 257 3.31 13.30 -3.70
CA GLN A 257 4.38 12.41 -3.24
C GLN A 257 4.08 11.77 -1.87
N PHE A 258 3.41 12.47 -0.97
CA PHE A 258 2.99 11.87 0.31
C PHE A 258 1.87 10.84 0.10
N GLN A 259 0.87 11.16 -0.72
CA GLN A 259 -0.21 10.24 -1.12
C GLN A 259 0.30 8.98 -1.81
N GLU A 260 1.29 9.12 -2.68
CA GLU A 260 1.90 8.00 -3.39
C GLU A 260 2.68 7.06 -2.44
N ASN A 261 3.10 7.52 -1.26
CA ASN A 261 3.89 6.76 -0.29
C ASN A 261 3.09 6.10 0.84
N LEU A 262 1.80 6.37 0.97
CA LEU A 262 0.99 5.96 2.13
C LEU A 262 1.01 4.44 2.34
N GLU A 263 0.81 3.65 1.29
CA GLU A 263 0.84 2.18 1.45
C GLU A 263 2.21 1.64 1.88
N LEU A 264 3.31 2.30 1.49
CA LEU A 264 4.66 1.95 1.96
C LEU A 264 4.80 2.27 3.45
N ILE A 265 4.31 3.44 3.87
CA ILE A 265 4.32 3.91 5.26
C ILE A 265 3.51 2.94 6.13
N GLU A 266 2.27 2.65 5.76
CA GLU A 266 1.40 1.70 6.46
C GLU A 266 2.06 0.33 6.63
N ALA A 267 2.60 -0.21 5.52
CA ALA A 267 3.28 -1.51 5.51
C ALA A 267 4.54 -1.56 6.39
N SER A 268 5.10 -0.41 6.72
CA SER A 268 6.34 -0.26 7.50
C SER A 268 6.13 0.44 8.83
N SER A 269 4.87 0.68 9.22
CA SER A 269 4.54 1.48 10.39
C SER A 269 4.81 0.73 11.70
N CYS A 270 4.88 -0.59 11.66
CA CYS A 270 5.17 -1.42 12.83
C CYS A 270 6.65 -1.84 12.84
N LEU A 271 7.30 -1.73 14.01
CA LEU A 271 8.64 -2.26 14.20
C LEU A 271 8.57 -3.80 14.19
N GLN A 272 9.22 -4.42 13.20
CA GLN A 272 9.22 -5.86 13.01
C GLN A 272 10.63 -6.35 12.68
N ASP A 273 10.99 -7.52 13.21
CA ASP A 273 12.30 -8.14 12.99
C ASP A 273 12.37 -8.94 11.67
N GLN A 274 11.27 -9.00 10.91
CA GLN A 274 11.15 -9.70 9.63
C GLN A 274 10.41 -8.83 8.59
N ILE A 275 10.64 -9.12 7.31
CA ILE A 275 9.94 -8.45 6.20
C ILE A 275 8.50 -8.95 6.17
N SER A 276 7.54 -8.04 6.22
CA SER A 276 6.13 -8.41 6.08
C SER A 276 5.79 -8.79 4.63
N SER A 277 4.76 -9.61 4.45
CA SER A 277 4.25 -9.96 3.12
C SER A 277 3.86 -8.71 2.32
N ARG A 278 3.29 -7.70 3.00
CA ARG A 278 2.94 -6.42 2.39
C ARG A 278 4.17 -5.64 1.95
N GLN A 279 5.25 -5.60 2.74
CA GLN A 279 6.50 -4.97 2.33
C GLN A 279 7.09 -5.64 1.08
N GLN A 280 7.06 -6.98 1.03
CA GLN A 280 7.53 -7.73 -0.14
C GLN A 280 6.67 -7.46 -1.38
N GLU A 281 5.34 -7.45 -1.24
CA GLU A 281 4.40 -7.14 -2.32
C GLU A 281 4.66 -5.75 -2.90
N LEU A 282 4.80 -4.74 -2.05
CA LEU A 282 5.03 -3.36 -2.47
C LEU A 282 6.41 -3.18 -3.11
N ALA A 283 7.44 -3.85 -2.58
CA ALA A 283 8.75 -3.84 -3.21
C ALA A 283 8.70 -4.49 -4.60
N ASN A 284 8.00 -5.60 -4.78
CA ASN A 284 7.78 -6.21 -6.10
C ASN A 284 7.04 -5.24 -7.04
N LYS A 285 5.94 -4.65 -6.57
CA LYS A 285 5.11 -3.70 -7.34
C LYS A 285 5.92 -2.52 -7.89
N TYR A 286 6.71 -1.87 -7.04
CA TYR A 286 7.36 -0.60 -7.38
C TYR A 286 8.81 -0.73 -7.85
N TRP A 287 9.55 -1.71 -7.35
CA TRP A 287 10.95 -1.96 -7.76
C TRP A 287 11.08 -3.11 -8.77
N GLY A 288 9.99 -3.80 -9.12
CA GLY A 288 10.01 -4.87 -10.12
C GLY A 288 10.98 -6.00 -9.75
N LEU A 289 10.99 -6.42 -8.48
CA LEU A 289 11.91 -7.45 -8.00
C LEU A 289 11.68 -8.82 -8.69
N ASP A 290 10.50 -9.02 -9.26
CA ASP A 290 10.10 -10.16 -10.10
C ASP A 290 10.42 -9.97 -11.60
N LYS A 291 10.94 -8.81 -11.99
CA LYS A 291 11.26 -8.44 -13.38
C LYS A 291 12.77 -8.34 -13.66
N VAL A 292 13.60 -8.84 -12.73
CA VAL A 292 15.06 -8.86 -12.86
C VAL A 292 15.47 -9.80 -14.00
N LYS A 293 16.37 -9.30 -14.86
CA LYS A 293 16.86 -10.02 -16.03
C LYS A 293 18.16 -10.73 -15.73
N SER A 294 18.33 -11.89 -16.37
CA SER A 294 19.65 -12.52 -16.52
C SER A 294 20.58 -11.64 -17.37
N LYS A 295 21.87 -11.96 -17.34
CA LYS A 295 22.87 -11.25 -18.13
C LYS A 295 22.58 -11.36 -19.62
N GLU A 296 22.17 -12.53 -20.09
CA GLU A 296 21.85 -12.81 -21.48
C GLU A 296 20.60 -12.04 -21.94
N GLU A 297 19.54 -12.00 -21.13
CA GLU A 297 18.34 -11.21 -21.41
C GLU A 297 18.64 -9.70 -21.44
N LEU A 298 19.43 -9.20 -20.48
CA LEU A 298 19.77 -7.77 -20.44
C LEU A 298 20.67 -7.36 -21.61
N LEU A 299 21.66 -8.18 -21.98
CA LEU A 299 22.46 -7.97 -23.19
C LEU A 299 21.58 -7.92 -24.45
N THR A 300 20.64 -8.84 -24.56
CA THR A 300 19.67 -8.87 -25.66
C THR A 300 18.86 -7.58 -25.72
N ILE A 301 18.35 -7.10 -24.58
CA ILE A 301 17.62 -5.82 -24.49
C ILE A 301 18.50 -4.64 -24.94
N ILE A 302 19.78 -4.64 -24.57
CA ILE A 302 20.74 -3.60 -24.96
C ILE A 302 21.01 -3.64 -26.48
N GLU A 303 21.17 -4.82 -27.08
CA GLU A 303 21.35 -5.00 -28.52
C GLU A 303 20.12 -4.52 -29.32
N ILE A 304 18.92 -4.75 -28.79
CA ILE A 304 17.68 -4.23 -29.36
C ILE A 304 17.68 -2.70 -29.30
N ALA A 305 18.00 -2.10 -28.15
CA ALA A 305 18.08 -0.65 -27.99
C ALA A 305 19.10 -0.02 -28.96
N GLU A 306 20.24 -0.68 -29.17
CA GLU A 306 21.26 -0.29 -30.15
C GLU A 306 20.70 -0.32 -31.59
N SER A 307 20.00 -1.39 -31.96
CA SER A 307 19.38 -1.54 -33.28
C SER A 307 18.29 -0.47 -33.52
N LEU A 308 17.48 -0.16 -32.51
CA LEU A 308 16.48 0.91 -32.57
C LEU A 308 17.15 2.28 -32.75
N TYR A 309 18.30 2.51 -32.14
CA TYR A 309 19.03 3.77 -32.24
C TYR A 309 19.62 3.99 -33.65
N GLN A 310 20.07 2.92 -34.30
CA GLN A 310 20.65 2.97 -35.64
C GLN A 310 19.60 3.22 -36.75
N THR A 311 18.36 2.76 -36.56
CA THR A 311 17.32 2.79 -37.59
C THR A 311 16.61 4.15 -37.77
N ARG A 312 16.79 5.11 -36.84
CA ARG A 312 16.43 6.56 -36.91
C ARG A 312 15.00 6.95 -37.30
N ASN A 313 14.09 6.03 -37.61
CA ASN A 313 12.71 6.33 -38.02
C ASN A 313 11.75 5.25 -37.51
N ILE A 314 11.27 5.40 -36.28
CA ILE A 314 10.26 4.51 -35.72
C ILE A 314 9.11 5.37 -35.19
N THR A 315 8.03 5.42 -35.97
CA THR A 315 6.79 6.11 -35.59
C THR A 315 5.90 5.27 -34.67
N GLN A 316 6.16 3.96 -34.52
CA GLN A 316 5.46 3.04 -33.61
C GLN A 316 6.37 1.89 -33.11
N PRO A 317 7.09 2.04 -31.98
CA PRO A 317 8.00 1.02 -31.47
C PRO A 317 7.29 -0.27 -31.02
N ARG A 318 6.03 -0.17 -30.58
CA ARG A 318 5.26 -1.29 -30.04
C ARG A 318 4.96 -2.37 -31.09
N SER A 319 4.52 -1.97 -32.28
CA SER A 319 4.36 -2.88 -33.42
C SER A 319 5.71 -3.39 -33.94
N PHE A 320 6.77 -2.59 -33.81
CA PHE A 320 8.11 -2.97 -34.25
C PHE A 320 8.71 -4.09 -33.40
N LEU A 321 8.64 -4.03 -32.06
CA LEU A 321 9.15 -5.09 -31.18
C LEU A 321 8.44 -6.42 -31.43
N PHE A 322 7.11 -6.38 -31.59
CA PHE A 322 6.32 -7.56 -31.93
C PHE A 322 6.65 -8.13 -33.33
N ASN A 323 6.73 -7.26 -34.35
CA ASN A 323 7.05 -7.68 -35.71
C ASN A 323 8.49 -8.21 -35.81
N LEU A 324 9.45 -7.58 -35.14
CA LEU A 324 10.85 -8.01 -35.08
C LEU A 324 10.97 -9.35 -34.35
N GLY A 325 10.34 -9.49 -33.18
CA GLY A 325 10.29 -10.77 -32.46
C GLY A 325 9.70 -11.89 -33.30
N SER A 326 8.60 -11.62 -34.00
CA SER A 326 7.94 -12.57 -34.91
C SER A 326 8.79 -12.93 -36.13
N GLU A 327 9.52 -11.98 -36.72
CA GLU A 327 10.44 -12.23 -37.83
C GLU A 327 11.68 -13.04 -37.42
N MET A 328 12.22 -12.79 -36.22
CA MET A 328 13.41 -13.48 -35.70
C MET A 328 13.13 -14.92 -35.28
N LEU A 329 11.91 -15.18 -34.78
CA LEU A 329 11.45 -16.54 -34.44
C LEU A 329 11.34 -17.43 -35.70
N ASN A 330 11.14 -16.83 -36.88
CA ASN A 330 11.13 -17.54 -38.16
C ASN A 330 12.54 -17.81 -38.74
N ARG A 331 13.62 -17.38 -38.06
CA ARG A 331 15.01 -17.46 -38.54
C ARG A 331 15.98 -18.19 -37.57
N ASP A 332 15.47 -19.05 -36.69
CA ASP A 332 16.24 -19.86 -35.71
C ASP A 332 16.98 -19.08 -34.60
N ASN A 333 16.51 -17.89 -34.20
CA ASN A 333 17.12 -17.13 -33.11
C ASN A 333 16.21 -17.07 -31.86
N ASN A 334 16.23 -18.14 -31.05
CA ASN A 334 15.20 -18.42 -30.05
C ASN A 334 15.14 -17.43 -28.87
N LEU A 335 16.28 -17.09 -28.23
CA LEU A 335 16.27 -16.26 -27.03
C LEU A 335 15.88 -14.79 -27.29
N MET A 336 16.38 -14.21 -28.38
CA MET A 336 16.09 -12.82 -28.73
C MET A 336 14.63 -12.62 -29.13
N ALA A 337 14.05 -13.60 -29.82
CA ALA A 337 12.64 -13.60 -30.17
C ALA A 337 11.76 -13.81 -28.93
N GLU A 338 12.15 -14.68 -27.99
CA GLU A 338 11.45 -14.89 -26.71
C GLU A 338 11.40 -13.63 -25.85
N VAL A 339 12.53 -12.93 -25.68
CA VAL A 339 12.59 -11.67 -24.92
C VAL A 339 11.72 -10.59 -25.58
N LEU A 340 11.82 -10.44 -26.91
CA LEU A 340 11.01 -9.47 -27.66
C LEU A 340 9.50 -9.75 -27.55
N LEU A 341 9.09 -11.01 -27.63
CA LEU A 341 7.68 -11.39 -27.54
C LEU A 341 7.14 -11.37 -26.11
N SER A 342 7.95 -11.72 -25.11
CA SER A 342 7.57 -11.59 -23.70
C SER A 342 7.36 -10.12 -23.33
N GLU A 343 8.30 -9.26 -23.70
CA GLU A 343 8.15 -7.82 -23.48
C GLU A 343 6.97 -7.28 -24.31
N ALA A 344 6.82 -7.63 -25.59
CA ALA A 344 5.67 -7.21 -26.39
C ALA A 344 4.31 -7.70 -25.83
N SER A 345 4.25 -8.89 -25.23
CA SER A 345 3.06 -9.47 -24.60
C SER A 345 2.68 -8.72 -23.31
N ASP A 346 3.65 -8.42 -22.45
CA ASP A 346 3.45 -7.61 -21.24
C ASP A 346 3.06 -6.15 -21.59
N GLN A 347 3.40 -5.70 -22.80
CA GLN A 347 3.21 -4.34 -23.29
C GLN A 347 1.83 -4.05 -23.92
N ILE A 348 1.04 -5.10 -24.21
CA ILE A 348 -0.20 -5.01 -24.99
C ILE A 348 -1.38 -5.50 -24.12
N GLU A 349 -1.73 -4.72 -23.10
CA GLU A 349 -3.08 -4.80 -22.52
C GLU A 349 -4.06 -4.15 -23.51
N ASN A 350 -4.96 -4.96 -24.09
CA ASN A 350 -6.04 -4.60 -25.04
C ASN A 350 -5.73 -4.55 -26.55
N SER A 351 -4.77 -5.33 -27.05
CA SER A 351 -4.91 -5.82 -28.43
C SER A 351 -4.96 -7.34 -28.39
N ASN A 352 -6.15 -7.85 -28.14
CA ASN A 352 -6.43 -9.27 -28.28
C ASN A 352 -6.03 -9.78 -29.67
N ALA A 353 -6.01 -8.96 -30.73
CA ALA A 353 -5.50 -9.35 -32.05
C ALA A 353 -4.09 -10.00 -32.06
N LEU A 354 -3.25 -9.76 -31.04
CA LEU A 354 -1.88 -10.27 -30.95
C LEU A 354 -1.75 -11.62 -30.24
N ASN A 355 -2.68 -11.94 -29.32
CA ASN A 355 -2.63 -13.14 -28.49
C ASN A 355 -2.70 -14.43 -29.34
N TYR A 356 -3.28 -14.36 -30.54
CA TYR A 356 -3.27 -15.47 -31.49
C TYR A 356 -1.87 -15.76 -32.06
N GLU A 357 -1.15 -14.72 -32.47
CA GLU A 357 0.21 -14.85 -33.03
C GLU A 357 1.25 -15.22 -31.95
N LEU A 358 1.11 -14.69 -30.72
CA LEU A 358 1.90 -15.12 -29.56
C LEU A 358 1.67 -16.60 -29.23
N GLY A 359 0.42 -17.05 -29.27
CA GLY A 359 0.05 -18.46 -29.15
C GLY A 359 0.72 -19.36 -30.18
N LEU A 360 0.71 -18.94 -31.45
CA LEU A 360 1.40 -19.62 -32.54
C LEU A 360 2.91 -19.70 -32.31
N ALA A 361 3.52 -18.60 -31.87
CA ALA A 361 4.96 -18.52 -31.61
C ALA A 361 5.40 -19.46 -30.47
N PHE A 362 4.72 -19.41 -29.32
CA PHE A 362 5.02 -20.28 -28.17
C PHE A 362 4.78 -21.76 -28.49
N ALA A 363 3.74 -22.09 -29.25
CA ALA A 363 3.46 -23.46 -29.66
C ALA A 363 4.55 -24.04 -30.57
N ARG A 364 5.11 -23.24 -31.49
CA ARG A 364 6.19 -23.67 -32.41
C ARG A 364 7.52 -23.98 -31.71
N ASN A 365 7.78 -23.35 -30.56
CA ASN A 365 8.99 -23.54 -29.76
C ASN A 365 8.80 -24.54 -28.60
N GLY A 366 7.63 -25.17 -28.49
CA GLY A 366 7.34 -26.18 -27.45
C GLY A 366 7.00 -25.62 -26.07
N ASN A 367 6.83 -24.31 -25.91
CA ASN A 367 6.35 -23.71 -24.65
C ASN A 367 4.81 -23.75 -24.59
N ILE A 368 4.29 -24.95 -24.32
CA ILE A 368 2.85 -25.24 -24.38
C ILE A 368 2.05 -24.44 -23.36
N GLU A 369 2.62 -24.16 -22.17
CA GLU A 369 1.94 -23.43 -21.10
C GLU A 369 1.70 -21.96 -21.48
N ALA A 370 2.72 -21.28 -22.00
CA ALA A 370 2.61 -19.90 -22.48
C ALA A 370 1.68 -19.81 -23.71
N ALA A 371 1.78 -20.77 -24.64
CA ALA A 371 0.90 -20.86 -25.81
C ALA A 371 -0.58 -21.00 -25.40
N THR A 372 -0.84 -21.89 -24.43
CA THR A 372 -2.19 -22.15 -23.91
C THR A 372 -2.77 -20.92 -23.20
N SER A 373 -1.96 -20.24 -22.39
CA SER A 373 -2.37 -19.02 -21.69
C SER A 373 -2.76 -17.91 -22.67
N ALA A 374 -1.90 -17.63 -23.65
CA ALA A 374 -2.14 -16.60 -24.66
C ALA A 374 -3.40 -16.90 -25.49
N LEU A 375 -3.57 -18.14 -25.95
CA LEU A 375 -4.72 -18.51 -26.78
C LEU A 375 -6.03 -18.60 -25.98
N LYS A 376 -6.01 -18.94 -24.69
CA LYS A 376 -7.20 -18.87 -23.82
C LYS A 376 -7.70 -17.44 -23.66
N ASN A 377 -6.78 -16.51 -23.41
CA ASN A 377 -7.11 -15.08 -23.32
C ASN A 377 -7.64 -14.52 -24.64
N PHE A 378 -7.07 -14.95 -25.78
CA PHE A 378 -7.61 -14.60 -27.10
C PHE A 378 -9.04 -15.11 -27.30
N CYS A 379 -9.29 -16.38 -26.95
CA CYS A 379 -10.55 -17.05 -27.20
C CYS A 379 -11.67 -16.64 -26.24
N SER A 380 -11.36 -16.12 -25.04
CA SER A 380 -12.36 -15.58 -24.12
C SER A 380 -13.03 -14.32 -24.65
N GLU A 381 -12.32 -13.55 -25.48
CA GLU A 381 -12.84 -12.29 -26.04
C GLU A 381 -13.30 -12.46 -27.49
N TYR A 382 -12.51 -13.13 -28.34
CA TYR A 382 -12.91 -13.49 -29.69
C TYR A 382 -13.48 -14.90 -29.74
N THR A 383 -14.63 -15.06 -29.10
CA THR A 383 -15.34 -16.34 -29.02
C THR A 383 -15.75 -16.90 -30.39
N GLN A 384 -15.61 -16.15 -31.49
CA GLN A 384 -15.89 -16.63 -32.85
C GLN A 384 -14.64 -16.86 -33.72
N HIS A 385 -13.43 -16.67 -33.18
CA HIS A 385 -12.20 -16.82 -33.96
C HIS A 385 -11.72 -18.28 -34.01
N GLU A 386 -12.32 -19.04 -34.92
CA GLU A 386 -12.16 -20.49 -35.08
C GLU A 386 -10.71 -20.97 -35.17
N LYS A 387 -9.82 -20.27 -35.91
CA LYS A 387 -8.41 -20.69 -36.03
C LYS A 387 -7.65 -20.72 -34.70
N ALA A 388 -8.01 -19.84 -33.77
CA ALA A 388 -7.34 -19.75 -32.47
C ALA A 388 -7.85 -20.79 -31.49
N LYS A 389 -9.16 -21.07 -31.53
CA LYS A 389 -9.78 -22.17 -30.79
C LYS A 389 -9.30 -23.52 -31.29
N LEU A 390 -9.19 -23.68 -32.61
CA LEU A 390 -8.62 -24.87 -33.26
C LEU A 390 -7.17 -25.06 -32.84
N LEU A 391 -6.34 -24.02 -32.90
CA LEU A 391 -4.96 -24.10 -32.43
C LEU A 391 -4.93 -24.46 -30.93
N LEU A 392 -5.65 -23.74 -30.07
CA LEU A 392 -5.73 -24.00 -28.63
C LEU A 392 -6.15 -25.43 -28.32
N ALA A 393 -7.16 -25.96 -29.02
CA ALA A 393 -7.60 -27.33 -28.92
C ALA A 393 -6.57 -28.31 -29.50
N GLU A 394 -5.85 -27.96 -30.56
CA GLU A 394 -4.82 -28.78 -31.22
C GLU A 394 -3.54 -28.90 -30.38
N ILE A 395 -3.13 -27.85 -29.64
CA ILE A 395 -2.09 -27.97 -28.61
C ILE A 395 -2.60 -28.64 -27.34
N SER A 396 -3.92 -28.65 -27.10
CA SER A 396 -4.53 -29.34 -25.96
C SER A 396 -4.86 -30.82 -26.23
N GLU A 397 -5.01 -31.25 -27.50
CA GLU A 397 -5.47 -32.60 -27.90
C GLU A 397 -4.74 -33.23 -29.11
N SER A 398 -4.12 -32.46 -30.00
CA SER A 398 -3.60 -32.86 -31.32
C SER A 398 -4.35 -34.03 -32.01
N THR A 399 -5.47 -33.74 -32.71
CA THR A 399 -5.64 -33.91 -34.18
C THR A 399 -7.11 -33.77 -34.65
N ARG A 400 -7.45 -32.56 -35.17
CA ARG A 400 -8.31 -32.28 -36.35
C ARG A 400 -9.88 -32.40 -36.31
N PHE A 401 -10.55 -31.28 -36.69
CA PHE A 401 -11.63 -31.06 -37.71
C PHE A 401 -12.93 -30.26 -37.31
N GLU A 402 -13.32 -29.34 -38.23
CA GLU A 402 -14.61 -28.74 -38.69
C GLU A 402 -15.82 -28.28 -37.82
N ASN A 403 -16.39 -27.14 -38.29
CA ASN A 403 -17.43 -26.22 -37.78
C ASN A 403 -18.91 -26.66 -37.84
N LYS A 404 -19.76 -26.08 -36.95
CA LYS A 404 -21.08 -25.41 -37.25
C LYS A 404 -21.79 -24.71 -36.05
N GLU A 405 -22.47 -23.60 -36.36
CA GLU A 405 -23.11 -22.50 -35.55
C GLU A 405 -24.44 -22.87 -34.79
N ILE A 406 -25.01 -22.06 -33.84
CA ILE A 406 -25.97 -20.90 -34.04
C ILE A 406 -26.34 -20.14 -32.71
N GLN A 407 -26.32 -18.79 -32.77
CA GLN A 407 -27.13 -17.61 -32.27
C GLN A 407 -27.79 -17.38 -30.87
N ASN A 408 -27.85 -16.07 -30.51
CA ASN A 408 -28.28 -15.33 -29.29
C ASN A 408 -29.67 -14.63 -29.35
N GLY A 409 -30.15 -14.08 -28.21
CA GLY A 409 -31.20 -13.03 -28.12
C GLY A 409 -31.15 -12.14 -26.84
N GLU A 410 -31.54 -10.86 -26.96
CA GLU A 410 -31.55 -9.74 -25.96
C GLU A 410 -32.98 -9.42 -25.39
N TYR A 411 -33.10 -8.58 -24.33
CA TYR A 411 -34.30 -7.72 -24.06
C TYR A 411 -34.02 -6.51 -23.11
N MET A 412 -34.84 -5.43 -23.24
CA MET A 412 -34.88 -4.14 -22.49
C MET A 412 -36.33 -3.77 -22.07
N ASP A 413 -36.56 -2.93 -21.03
CA ASP A 413 -37.66 -1.90 -20.94
C ASP A 413 -37.59 -0.90 -19.74
N ASN A 414 -38.29 0.26 -19.85
CA ASN A 414 -38.33 1.49 -19.02
C ASN A 414 -39.70 1.81 -18.33
N ASN A 415 -39.72 2.60 -17.23
CA ASN A 415 -40.73 3.69 -16.95
C ASN A 415 -40.47 4.53 -15.65
N PRO A 416 -40.82 5.85 -15.54
CA PRO A 416 -40.50 6.70 -14.36
C PRO A 416 -41.71 7.31 -13.60
N LYS A 417 -41.65 7.39 -12.24
CA LYS A 417 -42.50 8.27 -11.35
C LYS A 417 -41.81 8.60 -10.00
N LYS A 418 -42.01 9.83 -9.49
CA LYS A 418 -41.67 10.41 -8.15
C LYS A 418 -40.56 9.69 -7.36
N LYS A 419 -39.36 10.27 -7.33
CA LYS A 419 -38.20 9.68 -6.64
C LYS A 419 -38.42 9.60 -5.12
N ASN A 420 -38.70 8.39 -4.63
CA ASN A 420 -38.38 7.95 -3.27
C ASN A 420 -36.84 8.00 -3.10
N SER A 421 -36.31 8.10 -1.87
CA SER A 421 -34.85 8.09 -1.62
C SER A 421 -34.16 6.88 -2.26
N GLU A 422 -34.83 5.73 -2.23
CA GLU A 422 -34.42 4.51 -2.91
C GLU A 422 -34.30 4.67 -4.45
N SER A 423 -35.26 5.37 -5.08
CA SER A 423 -35.21 5.65 -6.52
C SER A 423 -34.13 6.66 -6.88
N GLU A 424 -33.71 7.51 -5.95
CA GLU A 424 -32.56 8.39 -6.12
C GLU A 424 -31.25 7.61 -6.02
N VAL A 425 -31.13 6.68 -5.07
CA VAL A 425 -29.99 5.75 -4.97
C VAL A 425 -29.83 4.93 -6.26
N TYR A 426 -30.90 4.33 -6.79
CA TYR A 426 -30.81 3.57 -8.05
C TYR A 426 -30.39 4.44 -9.25
N ASP A 427 -30.82 5.70 -9.33
CA ASP A 427 -30.39 6.61 -10.40
C ASP A 427 -28.90 6.98 -10.28
N LEU A 428 -28.39 7.16 -9.06
CA LEU A 428 -26.97 7.38 -8.80
C LEU A 428 -26.15 6.13 -9.14
N MET A 429 -26.63 4.94 -8.76
CA MET A 429 -26.00 3.65 -9.07
C MET A 429 -25.92 3.41 -10.59
N GLU A 430 -27.00 3.63 -11.32
CA GLU A 430 -27.01 3.45 -12.78
C GLU A 430 -26.00 4.39 -13.45
N LYS A 431 -25.97 5.67 -13.06
CA LYS A 431 -24.99 6.63 -13.57
C LYS A 431 -23.55 6.23 -13.23
N ALA A 432 -23.31 5.75 -12.02
CA ALA A 432 -22.00 5.27 -11.59
C ALA A 432 -21.56 4.06 -12.42
N HIS A 433 -22.45 3.08 -12.63
CA HIS A 433 -22.17 1.90 -13.44
C HIS A 433 -21.80 2.28 -14.89
N GLN A 434 -22.54 3.21 -15.51
CA GLN A 434 -22.21 3.72 -16.85
C GLN A 434 -20.86 4.44 -16.91
N LEU A 435 -20.42 5.08 -15.81
CA LEU A 435 -19.10 5.72 -15.74
C LEU A 435 -17.98 4.70 -15.60
N ILE A 436 -18.18 3.63 -14.84
CA ILE A 436 -17.23 2.50 -14.74
C ILE A 436 -17.01 1.88 -16.13
N LEU A 437 -18.09 1.58 -16.87
CA LEU A 437 -18.01 1.02 -18.22
C LEU A 437 -17.28 1.93 -19.22
N LYS A 438 -17.26 3.24 -18.97
CA LYS A 438 -16.54 4.24 -19.78
C LYS A 438 -15.11 4.50 -19.29
N GLY A 439 -14.59 3.71 -18.34
CA GLY A 439 -13.25 3.86 -17.78
C GLY A 439 -13.10 5.12 -16.92
N ASN A 440 -14.17 5.56 -16.25
CA ASN A 440 -14.15 6.73 -15.36
C ASN A 440 -14.56 6.38 -13.91
N PRO A 441 -13.80 5.51 -13.23
CA PRO A 441 -14.16 5.01 -11.91
C PRO A 441 -14.13 6.10 -10.83
N GLN A 442 -13.32 7.16 -10.99
CA GLN A 442 -13.28 8.28 -10.04
C GLN A 442 -14.61 9.03 -9.95
N LYS A 443 -15.24 9.34 -11.09
CA LYS A 443 -16.56 9.99 -11.09
C LYS A 443 -17.68 9.03 -10.66
N ALA A 444 -17.53 7.73 -10.96
CA ALA A 444 -18.45 6.73 -10.46
C ALA A 444 -18.42 6.68 -8.93
N PHE A 445 -17.22 6.73 -8.35
CA PHE A 445 -17.01 6.77 -6.91
C PHE A 445 -17.69 7.98 -6.25
N GLU A 446 -17.57 9.18 -6.82
CA GLU A 446 -18.27 10.38 -6.30
C GLU A 446 -19.79 10.19 -6.23
N LEU A 447 -20.39 9.53 -7.23
CA LEU A 447 -21.83 9.24 -7.25
C LEU A 447 -22.21 8.14 -6.26
N ILE A 448 -21.35 7.14 -6.07
CA ILE A 448 -21.54 6.08 -5.07
C ILE A 448 -21.45 6.66 -3.66
N THR A 449 -20.50 7.56 -3.39
CA THR A 449 -20.40 8.29 -2.12
C THR A 449 -21.66 9.12 -1.86
N GLN A 450 -22.18 9.83 -2.87
CA GLN A 450 -23.47 10.52 -2.76
C GLN A 450 -24.61 9.56 -2.43
N ALA A 451 -24.66 8.39 -3.08
CA ALA A 451 -25.68 7.38 -2.81
C ALA A 451 -25.58 6.81 -1.38
N LYS A 452 -24.37 6.58 -0.86
CA LYS A 452 -24.13 6.17 0.54
C LYS A 452 -24.58 7.26 1.52
N GLY A 453 -24.36 8.53 1.19
CA GLY A 453 -24.82 9.67 1.98
C GLY A 453 -26.34 9.74 2.17
N LEU A 454 -27.13 9.09 1.30
CA LEU A 454 -28.59 8.98 1.45
C LEU A 454 -29.03 7.94 2.50
N LYS A 455 -28.09 7.16 3.07
CA LYS A 455 -28.31 6.19 4.16
C LYS A 455 -29.50 5.25 3.93
N THR A 456 -29.74 4.90 2.67
CA THR A 456 -30.80 4.00 2.25
C THR A 456 -30.14 2.73 1.71
N PRO A 457 -30.17 1.61 2.45
CA PRO A 457 -29.58 0.35 1.99
C PRO A 457 -30.29 -0.14 0.73
N VAL A 458 -29.53 -0.35 -0.35
CA VAL A 458 -30.04 -0.85 -1.63
C VAL A 458 -29.13 -1.97 -2.13
N LYS A 459 -29.74 -3.08 -2.57
CA LYS A 459 -29.00 -4.25 -3.06
C LYS A 459 -28.15 -3.86 -4.26
N GLY A 460 -26.87 -4.17 -4.19
CA GLY A 460 -25.88 -3.91 -5.22
C GLY A 460 -25.12 -2.59 -5.06
N LEU A 461 -25.50 -1.71 -4.13
CA LEU A 461 -24.79 -0.44 -3.92
C LEU A 461 -23.37 -0.68 -3.41
N ASP A 462 -23.22 -1.50 -2.38
CA ASP A 462 -21.92 -1.78 -1.77
C ASP A 462 -21.14 -2.81 -2.61
N TYR A 463 -21.83 -3.68 -3.36
CA TYR A 463 -21.20 -4.45 -4.44
C TYR A 463 -20.57 -3.55 -5.52
N LEU A 464 -21.30 -2.55 -6.02
CA LEU A 464 -20.79 -1.59 -7.00
C LEU A 464 -19.64 -0.76 -6.42
N ARG A 465 -19.72 -0.39 -5.13
CA ARG A 465 -18.64 0.24 -4.39
C ARG A 465 -17.40 -0.65 -4.35
N ALA A 466 -17.54 -1.95 -4.08
CA ALA A 466 -16.44 -2.91 -4.08
C ALA A 466 -15.79 -3.05 -5.47
N GLN A 467 -16.59 -3.15 -6.54
CA GLN A 467 -16.07 -3.15 -7.91
C GLN A 467 -15.29 -1.87 -8.20
N THR A 468 -15.83 -0.73 -7.78
CA THR A 468 -15.17 0.56 -7.94
C THR A 468 -13.85 0.60 -7.18
N PHE A 469 -13.77 0.07 -5.96
CA PHE A 469 -12.49 -0.06 -5.24
C PHE A 469 -11.48 -0.94 -5.98
N LEU A 470 -11.90 -2.03 -6.64
CA LEU A 470 -10.99 -2.90 -7.40
C LEU A 470 -10.49 -2.25 -8.70
N GLU A 471 -11.31 -1.42 -9.33
CA GLU A 471 -10.97 -0.65 -10.53
C GLU A 471 -10.10 0.58 -10.20
N MET A 472 -10.32 1.18 -9.04
CA MET A 472 -9.53 2.29 -8.54
C MET A 472 -8.26 1.76 -7.90
N SER A 473 -7.11 2.32 -8.27
CA SER A 473 -5.84 2.00 -7.60
C SER A 473 -5.71 2.71 -6.25
N PHE A 474 -6.74 2.65 -5.40
CA PHE A 474 -6.70 3.15 -4.03
C PHE A 474 -5.82 2.26 -3.15
N GLU A 475 -5.33 2.83 -2.05
CA GLU A 475 -4.66 2.08 -0.98
C GLU A 475 -5.62 0.98 -0.47
N ASN A 476 -5.10 -0.24 -0.29
CA ASN A 476 -5.88 -1.39 0.20
C ASN A 476 -7.18 -1.67 -0.58
N SER A 477 -7.21 -1.48 -1.92
CA SER A 477 -8.39 -1.76 -2.75
C SER A 477 -9.04 -3.12 -2.49
N PHE A 478 -8.25 -4.17 -2.26
CA PHE A 478 -8.77 -5.50 -1.91
C PHE A 478 -9.44 -5.53 -0.54
N GLY A 479 -8.83 -4.94 0.50
CA GLY A 479 -9.44 -4.83 1.82
C GLY A 479 -10.69 -3.95 1.81
N ASN A 480 -10.65 -2.82 1.11
CA ASN A 480 -11.81 -1.94 0.95
C ASN A 480 -12.96 -2.63 0.21
N ALA A 481 -12.65 -3.35 -0.87
CA ALA A 481 -13.63 -4.17 -1.56
C ALA A 481 -14.18 -5.28 -0.66
N ARG A 482 -13.33 -5.96 0.11
CA ARG A 482 -13.73 -7.00 1.07
C ARG A 482 -14.71 -6.46 2.09
N GLU A 483 -14.42 -5.32 2.72
CA GLU A 483 -15.31 -4.74 3.73
C GLU A 483 -16.59 -4.17 3.12
N ALA A 484 -16.54 -3.57 1.92
CA ALA A 484 -17.75 -3.17 1.20
C ALA A 484 -18.64 -4.38 0.86
N LEU A 485 -18.07 -5.50 0.43
CA LEU A 485 -18.84 -6.74 0.17
C LEU A 485 -19.41 -7.34 1.44
N ARG A 486 -18.71 -7.23 2.57
CA ARG A 486 -19.25 -7.64 3.88
C ARG A 486 -20.43 -6.75 4.27
N GLU A 487 -20.34 -5.44 4.05
CA GLU A 487 -21.45 -4.50 4.26
C GLU A 487 -22.67 -4.86 3.40
N GLU A 488 -22.47 -5.10 2.10
CA GLU A 488 -23.51 -5.58 1.16
C GLU A 488 -24.19 -6.85 1.71
N LEU A 489 -23.41 -7.86 2.09
CA LEU A 489 -23.93 -9.16 2.51
C LEU A 489 -24.58 -9.15 3.90
N ARG A 490 -24.31 -8.15 4.74
CA ARG A 490 -25.03 -7.96 6.02
C ARG A 490 -26.48 -7.57 5.76
N PHE A 491 -26.75 -6.68 4.80
CA PHE A 491 -28.12 -6.28 4.42
C PHE A 491 -28.76 -7.23 3.41
N PHE A 492 -27.98 -7.77 2.48
CA PHE A 492 -28.44 -8.58 1.35
C PHE A 492 -27.68 -9.91 1.27
N PRO A 493 -27.90 -10.83 2.22
CA PRO A 493 -27.18 -12.11 2.28
C PRO A 493 -27.45 -13.03 1.07
N ASP A 494 -28.48 -12.74 0.29
CA ASP A 494 -28.85 -13.45 -0.94
C ASP A 494 -28.18 -12.87 -2.21
N ASN A 495 -27.31 -11.86 -2.10
CA ASN A 495 -26.53 -11.32 -3.21
C ASN A 495 -25.40 -12.31 -3.59
N LYS A 496 -25.64 -13.13 -4.62
CA LYS A 496 -24.73 -14.21 -5.03
C LYS A 496 -23.46 -13.67 -5.68
N GLU A 497 -23.58 -12.57 -6.41
CA GLU A 497 -22.51 -11.89 -7.11
C GLU A 497 -21.52 -11.30 -6.09
N ALA A 498 -22.03 -10.61 -5.08
CA ALA A 498 -21.21 -10.09 -3.98
C ALA A 498 -20.54 -11.21 -3.21
N LYS A 499 -21.26 -12.31 -2.93
CA LYS A 499 -20.70 -13.47 -2.24
C LYS A 499 -19.57 -14.12 -3.05
N ALA A 500 -19.78 -14.34 -4.35
CA ALA A 500 -18.78 -14.92 -5.23
C ALA A 500 -17.51 -14.05 -5.31
N LEU A 501 -17.66 -12.72 -5.42
CA LEU A 501 -16.53 -11.79 -5.44
C LEU A 501 -15.78 -11.79 -4.10
N LEU A 502 -16.51 -11.81 -2.97
CA LEU A 502 -15.90 -11.89 -1.64
C LEU A 502 -15.07 -13.18 -1.49
N ASP A 503 -15.63 -14.31 -1.91
CA ASP A 503 -14.93 -15.61 -1.83
C ASP A 503 -13.67 -15.62 -2.71
N GLN A 504 -13.70 -14.96 -3.88
CA GLN A 504 -12.51 -14.80 -4.72
C GLN A 504 -11.43 -13.93 -4.06
N ILE A 505 -11.81 -12.84 -3.39
CA ILE A 505 -10.86 -11.98 -2.67
C ILE A 505 -10.25 -12.77 -1.50
N LEU A 506 -11.07 -13.44 -0.70
CA LEU A 506 -10.61 -14.23 0.45
C LEU A 506 -9.71 -15.40 0.03
N ALA A 507 -9.96 -16.03 -1.12
CA ALA A 507 -9.10 -17.10 -1.63
C ALA A 507 -7.71 -16.63 -2.06
N LYS A 508 -7.56 -15.35 -2.43
CA LYS A 508 -6.27 -14.73 -2.78
C LYS A 508 -5.49 -14.27 -1.54
N GLU A 509 -6.18 -13.93 -0.46
CA GLU A 509 -5.56 -13.56 0.80
C GLU A 509 -5.02 -14.83 1.52
N GLN A 510 -3.72 -15.11 1.39
CA GLN A 510 -3.07 -16.08 2.29
C GLN A 510 -3.03 -15.48 3.70
N ARG A 511 -4.10 -15.70 4.47
CA ARG A 511 -4.21 -15.20 5.83
C ARG A 511 -3.22 -15.93 6.72
N GLN A 512 -2.12 -15.26 7.07
CA GLN A 512 -1.23 -15.70 8.14
C GLN A 512 -1.85 -15.31 9.48
N LEU A 513 -1.80 -16.21 10.46
CA LEU A 513 -2.14 -15.87 11.83
C LEU A 513 -1.18 -14.76 12.31
N PRO A 514 -1.66 -13.76 13.07
CA PRO A 514 -0.79 -12.68 13.53
C PRO A 514 0.37 -13.23 14.36
N GLU A 515 1.60 -12.86 14.01
CA GLU A 515 2.77 -13.19 14.83
C GLU A 515 2.59 -12.61 16.24
N GLY A 516 2.83 -13.42 17.27
CA GLY A 516 2.73 -13.01 18.68
C GLY A 516 1.40 -13.33 19.38
N ILE A 517 0.33 -13.68 18.65
CA ILE A 517 -0.95 -14.09 19.26
C ILE A 517 -1.02 -15.61 19.38
N ASN A 518 -0.68 -16.13 20.55
CA ASN A 518 -0.70 -17.57 20.88
C ASN A 518 -1.77 -17.91 21.93
N ASP A 519 -2.93 -17.29 21.86
CA ASP A 519 -4.06 -17.58 22.75
C ASP A 519 -5.14 -18.40 22.01
N ASN A 520 -5.19 -19.70 22.27
CA ASN A 520 -6.12 -20.62 21.60
C ASN A 520 -7.59 -20.24 21.82
N GLU A 521 -7.93 -19.67 22.98
CA GLU A 521 -9.30 -19.25 23.26
C GLU A 521 -9.71 -18.10 22.33
N PHE A 522 -8.82 -17.12 22.19
CA PHE A 522 -9.04 -16.01 21.27
C PHE A 522 -9.08 -16.47 19.82
N LEU A 523 -8.14 -17.33 19.40
CA LEU A 523 -8.07 -17.84 18.03
C LEU A 523 -9.32 -18.64 17.62
N ASP A 524 -9.95 -19.34 18.56
CA ASP A 524 -11.21 -20.03 18.30
C ASP A 524 -12.39 -19.05 18.16
N LEU A 525 -12.45 -18.01 18.99
CA LEU A 525 -13.46 -16.96 18.86
C LEU A 525 -13.30 -16.17 17.56
N LEU A 526 -12.07 -15.90 17.16
CA LEU A 526 -11.72 -15.11 15.98
C LEU A 526 -12.40 -15.67 14.71
N LYS A 527 -12.45 -16.99 14.56
CA LYS A 527 -13.10 -17.68 13.43
C LYS A 527 -14.59 -17.30 13.28
N THR A 528 -15.28 -17.05 14.39
CA THR A 528 -16.71 -16.73 14.41
C THR A 528 -16.97 -15.23 14.26
N ILE A 529 -16.16 -14.39 14.89
CA ILE A 529 -16.38 -12.92 14.92
C ILE A 529 -15.80 -12.18 13.71
N GLN A 530 -14.80 -12.75 13.04
CA GLN A 530 -14.06 -12.09 11.95
C GLN A 530 -14.92 -11.67 10.75
N PRO A 531 -15.98 -12.40 10.35
CA PRO A 531 -16.91 -11.92 9.32
C PRO A 531 -17.74 -10.69 9.74
N TYR A 532 -17.82 -10.43 11.04
CA TYR A 532 -18.64 -9.39 11.67
C TYR A 532 -17.83 -8.22 12.22
N SER A 533 -16.51 -8.20 12.02
CA SER A 533 -15.63 -7.13 12.47
C SER A 533 -14.67 -6.71 11.36
N MET A 534 -14.37 -5.41 11.33
CA MET A 534 -13.37 -4.80 10.45
C MET A 534 -12.03 -4.59 11.18
N LEU A 535 -12.01 -4.83 12.50
CA LEU A 535 -10.85 -4.60 13.33
C LEU A 535 -9.72 -5.57 12.97
N PRO A 536 -8.47 -5.09 12.91
CA PRO A 536 -7.30 -5.95 12.85
C PRO A 536 -7.26 -6.91 14.05
N ASP A 537 -6.73 -8.11 13.83
CA ASP A 537 -6.69 -9.16 14.85
C ASP A 537 -5.97 -8.72 16.14
N ILE A 538 -4.98 -7.83 16.04
CA ILE A 538 -4.27 -7.29 17.21
C ILE A 538 -5.15 -6.39 18.08
N ARG A 539 -6.05 -5.59 17.48
CA ARG A 539 -7.00 -4.74 18.21
C ARG A 539 -8.09 -5.58 18.87
N LEU A 540 -8.58 -6.61 18.17
CA LEU A 540 -9.48 -7.61 18.76
C LEU A 540 -8.82 -8.34 19.93
N TYR A 541 -7.54 -8.68 19.82
CA TYR A 541 -6.80 -9.33 20.91
C TYR A 541 -6.57 -8.39 22.11
N SER A 542 -6.34 -7.11 21.86
CA SER A 542 -6.30 -6.08 22.90
C SER A 542 -7.65 -5.99 23.63
N LEU A 543 -8.77 -5.88 22.90
CA LEU A 543 -10.12 -5.89 23.48
C LEU A 543 -10.34 -7.13 24.36
N PHE A 544 -10.04 -8.31 23.83
CA PHE A 544 -10.16 -9.57 24.56
C PHE A 544 -9.35 -9.56 25.87
N SER A 545 -8.09 -9.13 25.79
CA SER A 545 -7.15 -9.15 26.92
C SER A 545 -7.54 -8.14 28.01
N LEU A 546 -7.89 -6.91 27.60
CA LEU A 546 -8.31 -5.85 28.52
C LEU A 546 -9.66 -6.17 29.17
N ALA A 547 -10.63 -6.67 28.40
CA ALA A 547 -11.92 -7.11 28.92
C ALA A 547 -11.76 -8.24 29.95
N LYS A 548 -10.88 -9.20 29.66
CA LYS A 548 -10.58 -10.33 30.56
C LYS A 548 -9.92 -9.82 31.84
N HIS A 549 -9.00 -8.86 31.74
CA HIS A 549 -8.39 -8.19 32.89
C HIS A 549 -9.44 -7.51 33.78
N VAL A 550 -10.34 -6.71 33.19
CA VAL A 550 -11.43 -6.00 33.90
C VAL A 550 -12.34 -6.99 34.63
N CYS A 551 -12.73 -8.08 33.98
CA CYS A 551 -13.56 -9.13 34.58
C CYS A 551 -12.85 -9.86 35.74
N ILE A 552 -11.58 -10.25 35.57
CA ILE A 552 -10.81 -10.99 36.58
C ILE A 552 -10.58 -10.15 37.84
N ASN A 553 -10.26 -8.87 37.66
CA ASN A 553 -10.04 -7.91 38.75
C ASN A 553 -11.33 -7.36 39.35
N ASN A 554 -12.50 -7.79 38.85
CA ASN A 554 -13.81 -7.43 39.37
C ASN A 554 -14.05 -5.91 39.42
N VAL A 555 -13.59 -5.20 38.39
CA VAL A 555 -13.92 -3.78 38.20
C VAL A 555 -15.43 -3.66 38.01
N GLU A 556 -16.05 -2.79 38.80
CA GLU A 556 -17.50 -2.62 38.87
C GLU A 556 -18.01 -1.87 37.63
N GLY A 557 -19.12 -2.34 37.05
CA GLY A 557 -19.80 -1.67 35.95
C GLY A 557 -20.01 -2.53 34.72
N ASP A 558 -20.86 -2.02 33.84
CA ASP A 558 -21.16 -2.61 32.54
C ASP A 558 -20.07 -2.30 31.52
N PHE A 559 -20.10 -3.00 30.40
CA PHE A 559 -19.27 -2.69 29.24
C PHE A 559 -20.07 -1.81 28.29
N ILE A 560 -19.39 -0.95 27.56
CA ILE A 560 -20.01 -0.16 26.49
C ILE A 560 -19.08 -0.12 25.28
N GLU A 561 -19.68 -0.21 24.10
CA GLU A 561 -19.02 -0.06 22.82
C GLU A 561 -19.75 1.03 22.03
N CYS A 562 -19.00 2.03 21.56
CA CYS A 562 -19.50 3.15 20.78
C CYS A 562 -18.96 3.02 19.36
N GLY A 563 -19.83 2.54 18.46
CA GLY A 563 -19.52 2.09 17.11
C GLY A 563 -19.30 0.57 17.09
N VAL A 564 -20.20 -0.11 16.39
CA VAL A 564 -20.42 -1.56 16.49
C VAL A 564 -20.31 -2.24 15.13
N ALA A 565 -20.77 -1.56 14.08
CA ALA A 565 -20.88 -2.11 12.73
C ALA A 565 -21.52 -3.52 12.75
N GLY A 566 -20.81 -4.55 12.26
CA GLY A 566 -21.33 -5.93 12.21
C GLY A 566 -21.46 -6.64 13.57
N GLY A 567 -20.93 -6.08 14.66
CA GLY A 567 -21.10 -6.62 16.02
C GLY A 567 -20.08 -7.69 16.46
N GLY A 568 -19.03 -7.94 15.68
CA GLY A 568 -18.02 -8.96 16.03
C GLY A 568 -17.27 -8.65 17.33
N SER A 569 -16.89 -7.39 17.55
CA SER A 569 -16.24 -6.92 18.79
C SER A 569 -17.21 -6.92 19.98
N THR A 570 -18.47 -6.51 19.80
CA THR A 570 -19.52 -6.63 20.83
C THR A 570 -19.65 -8.08 21.31
N ALA A 571 -19.74 -9.02 20.37
CA ALA A 571 -19.92 -10.43 20.67
C ALA A 571 -18.67 -11.04 21.33
N LEU A 572 -17.47 -10.58 20.96
CA LEU A 572 -16.21 -10.93 21.64
C LEU A 572 -16.25 -10.48 23.10
N LEU A 573 -16.56 -9.20 23.35
CA LEU A 573 -16.65 -8.62 24.69
C LEU A 573 -17.73 -9.32 25.53
N ALA A 574 -18.92 -9.57 24.99
CA ALA A 574 -19.99 -10.31 25.65
C ALA A 574 -19.57 -11.75 26.01
N THR A 575 -18.77 -12.40 25.16
CA THR A 575 -18.22 -13.72 25.45
C THR A 575 -17.22 -13.68 26.61
N VAL A 576 -16.37 -12.66 26.67
CA VAL A 576 -15.46 -12.44 27.80
C VAL A 576 -16.24 -12.19 29.09
N ILE A 577 -17.31 -11.38 29.05
CA ILE A 577 -18.22 -11.19 30.19
C ILE A 577 -18.75 -12.54 30.68
N LYS A 578 -19.35 -13.33 29.79
CA LYS A 578 -19.95 -14.63 30.12
C LYS A 578 -18.96 -15.60 30.75
N ARG A 579 -17.70 -15.59 30.29
CA ARG A 579 -16.66 -16.53 30.73
C ARG A 579 -15.95 -16.11 32.01
N TYR A 580 -15.73 -14.81 32.20
CA TYR A 580 -14.80 -14.30 33.21
C TYR A 580 -15.41 -13.39 34.27
N SER A 581 -16.57 -12.81 34.02
CA SER A 581 -17.17 -11.89 34.99
C SER A 581 -17.63 -12.63 36.25
N LYS A 582 -17.25 -12.09 37.41
CA LYS A 582 -17.69 -12.57 38.73
C LYS A 582 -18.97 -11.89 39.22
N ILE A 583 -19.42 -10.85 38.52
CA ILE A 583 -20.63 -10.09 38.80
C ILE A 583 -21.53 -10.04 37.56
N PRO A 584 -22.85 -9.84 37.73
CA PRO A 584 -23.72 -9.54 36.60
C PRO A 584 -23.25 -8.25 35.92
N ARG A 585 -23.03 -8.31 34.60
CA ARG A 585 -22.77 -7.14 33.76
C ARG A 585 -23.29 -7.41 32.35
N ALA A 586 -23.71 -6.36 31.67
CA ALA A 586 -24.11 -6.39 30.26
C ALA A 586 -23.09 -5.63 29.41
N ILE A 587 -23.24 -5.70 28.09
CA ILE A 587 -22.60 -4.79 27.14
C ILE A 587 -23.66 -3.95 26.42
N PHE A 588 -23.48 -2.64 26.42
CA PHE A 588 -24.27 -1.71 25.61
C PHE A 588 -23.59 -1.50 24.26
N ALA A 589 -24.24 -1.96 23.20
CA ALA A 589 -23.79 -1.82 21.82
C ALA A 589 -24.43 -0.57 21.21
N CYS A 590 -23.70 0.55 21.22
CA CYS A 590 -24.22 1.85 20.81
C CYS A 590 -23.79 2.17 19.38
N ASP A 591 -24.75 2.26 18.46
CA ASP A 591 -24.49 2.58 17.05
C ASP A 591 -25.71 3.29 16.42
N SER A 592 -25.48 4.02 15.34
CA SER A 592 -26.54 4.50 14.46
C SER A 592 -27.32 3.35 13.79
N TYR A 593 -26.64 2.26 13.43
CA TYR A 593 -27.09 1.21 12.50
C TYR A 593 -27.47 1.74 11.09
N GLU A 594 -27.10 2.99 10.80
CA GLU A 594 -27.41 3.72 9.59
C GLU A 594 -26.13 4.25 8.90
N GLY A 595 -24.97 3.88 9.43
CA GLY A 595 -23.66 4.30 8.98
C GLY A 595 -23.22 5.66 9.55
N MET A 596 -21.97 6.01 9.25
CA MET A 596 -21.30 7.15 9.86
C MET A 596 -22.01 8.49 9.58
N PRO A 597 -21.99 9.45 10.54
CA PRO A 597 -22.47 10.80 10.27
C PRO A 597 -21.50 11.52 9.33
N GLN A 598 -21.89 12.70 8.86
CA GLN A 598 -21.05 13.50 7.97
C GLN A 598 -19.77 13.94 8.71
N PRO A 599 -18.58 13.68 8.15
CA PRO A 599 -17.33 14.12 8.75
C PRO A 599 -17.19 15.65 8.70
N THR A 600 -16.44 16.18 9.67
CA THR A 600 -16.09 17.59 9.80
C THR A 600 -14.72 17.88 9.18
N GLU A 601 -14.28 19.14 9.22
CA GLU A 601 -12.95 19.54 8.76
C GLU A 601 -11.79 19.00 9.61
N HIS A 602 -12.10 18.42 10.78
CA HIS A 602 -11.14 17.77 11.68
C HIS A 602 -10.94 16.30 11.32
N ASP A 603 -11.86 15.69 10.59
CA ASP A 603 -11.87 14.27 10.27
C ASP A 603 -11.03 14.01 9.03
N LYS A 604 -9.72 14.10 9.27
CA LYS A 604 -8.68 13.96 8.26
C LYS A 604 -7.76 12.80 8.58
N PHE A 605 -7.35 12.12 7.53
CA PHE A 605 -6.26 11.15 7.57
C PHE A 605 -5.14 11.68 6.69
N TYR A 606 -4.04 12.09 7.31
CA TYR A 606 -2.92 12.71 6.61
C TYR A 606 -3.33 13.86 5.68
N GLY A 607 -4.18 14.77 6.18
CA GLY A 607 -4.68 15.92 5.41
C GLY A 607 -5.77 15.62 4.37
N LYS A 608 -6.09 14.35 4.08
CA LYS A 608 -7.27 13.99 3.24
C LYS A 608 -8.53 13.98 4.10
N SER A 609 -9.63 14.54 3.62
CA SER A 609 -10.91 14.42 4.31
C SER A 609 -11.43 12.97 4.24
N ALA A 610 -12.08 12.50 5.30
CA ALA A 610 -12.73 11.20 5.34
C ALA A 610 -13.69 10.94 4.16
N GLU A 611 -14.43 11.96 3.71
CA GLU A 611 -15.35 11.82 2.58
C GLU A 611 -14.63 11.41 1.27
N SER A 612 -13.35 11.79 1.13
CA SER A 612 -12.55 11.48 -0.06
C SER A 612 -11.93 10.08 -0.06
N THR A 613 -11.98 9.35 1.07
CA THR A 613 -11.35 8.02 1.20
C THR A 613 -12.29 6.87 0.83
N GLY A 614 -13.60 7.12 0.72
CA GLY A 614 -14.62 6.08 0.55
C GLY A 614 -15.16 5.47 1.84
N TRP A 615 -14.71 6.02 2.97
CA TRP A 615 -15.14 5.71 4.33
C TRP A 615 -15.76 6.94 5.00
N GLY A 616 -16.55 7.70 4.23
CA GLY A 616 -17.23 8.90 4.69
C GLY A 616 -18.66 8.64 5.13
N THR A 617 -19.52 9.63 4.89
CA THR A 617 -20.93 9.63 5.29
C THR A 617 -21.69 8.36 4.86
N GLY A 618 -22.39 7.72 5.80
CA GLY A 618 -23.28 6.58 5.54
C GLY A 618 -22.58 5.25 5.24
N THR A 619 -21.25 5.19 5.35
CA THR A 619 -20.49 3.93 5.25
C THR A 619 -20.42 3.23 6.62
N CYS A 620 -19.92 1.99 6.62
CA CYS A 620 -19.86 1.12 7.81
C CYS A 620 -21.25 0.77 8.38
N ALA A 621 -22.31 0.90 7.57
CA ALA A 621 -23.66 0.60 8.02
C ALA A 621 -23.83 -0.90 8.27
N ALA A 622 -24.67 -1.25 9.24
CA ALA A 622 -25.02 -2.63 9.51
C ALA A 622 -26.40 -2.71 10.17
N PRO A 623 -27.19 -3.75 9.87
CA PRO A 623 -28.46 -3.98 10.55
C PRO A 623 -28.24 -4.49 11.98
N GLU A 624 -29.16 -4.17 12.90
CA GLU A 624 -29.14 -4.66 14.29
C GLU A 624 -29.11 -6.19 14.35
N GLU A 625 -29.76 -6.83 13.38
CA GLU A 625 -29.81 -8.28 13.19
C GLU A 625 -28.43 -8.91 13.03
N SER A 626 -27.44 -8.17 12.51
CA SER A 626 -26.06 -8.69 12.37
C SER A 626 -25.41 -8.92 13.72
N VAL A 627 -25.57 -7.98 14.65
CA VAL A 627 -25.09 -8.08 16.04
C VAL A 627 -25.77 -9.24 16.77
N LEU A 628 -27.09 -9.38 16.58
CA LEU A 628 -27.86 -10.46 17.18
C LEU A 628 -27.41 -11.83 16.65
N ALA A 629 -27.17 -11.96 15.34
CA ALA A 629 -26.77 -13.21 14.72
C ALA A 629 -25.43 -13.74 15.28
N VAL A 630 -24.39 -12.89 15.32
CA VAL A 630 -23.08 -13.28 15.86
C VAL A 630 -23.14 -13.53 17.37
N SER A 631 -23.91 -12.73 18.12
CA SER A 631 -24.09 -12.92 19.56
C SER A 631 -24.85 -14.20 19.90
N GLN A 632 -25.85 -14.59 19.09
CA GLN A 632 -26.56 -15.86 19.24
C GLN A 632 -25.66 -17.05 18.90
N ALA A 633 -24.83 -16.94 17.85
CA ALA A 633 -23.88 -17.99 17.48
C ALA A 633 -22.88 -18.32 18.62
N LEU A 634 -22.55 -17.34 19.46
CA LEU A 634 -21.69 -17.51 20.64
C LEU A 634 -22.49 -17.72 21.94
N GLY A 635 -23.82 -17.73 21.88
CA GLY A 635 -24.72 -17.93 23.03
C GLY A 635 -24.63 -16.82 24.07
N VAL A 636 -24.36 -15.58 23.66
CA VAL A 636 -24.18 -14.40 24.53
C VAL A 636 -25.22 -13.31 24.29
N GLY A 637 -26.22 -13.55 23.45
CA GLY A 637 -27.24 -12.56 23.08
C GLY A 637 -27.98 -11.90 24.25
N GLU A 638 -28.22 -12.62 25.34
CA GLU A 638 -28.87 -12.06 26.55
C GLU A 638 -28.03 -11.01 27.28
N LEU A 639 -26.72 -10.95 27.02
CA LEU A 639 -25.81 -9.97 27.62
C LEU A 639 -25.71 -8.68 26.80
N VAL A 640 -26.21 -8.68 25.55
CA VAL A 640 -26.07 -7.57 24.61
C VAL A 640 -27.32 -6.70 24.65
N LYS A 641 -27.12 -5.42 24.94
CA LYS A 641 -28.15 -4.38 24.89
C LYS A 641 -27.88 -3.47 23.69
N ILE A 642 -28.69 -3.61 22.64
CA ILE A 642 -28.60 -2.76 21.45
C ILE A 642 -29.14 -1.36 21.76
N VAL A 643 -28.36 -0.33 21.44
CA VAL A 643 -28.74 1.08 21.60
C VAL A 643 -28.64 1.77 20.25
N LYS A 644 -29.79 1.93 19.59
CA LYS A 644 -29.88 2.58 18.28
C LYS A 644 -29.95 4.10 18.34
N GLY A 645 -29.09 4.74 17.55
CA GLY A 645 -29.11 6.16 17.23
C GLY A 645 -27.73 6.81 17.36
N TYR A 646 -27.55 7.94 16.68
CA TYR A 646 -26.34 8.75 16.78
C TYR A 646 -26.07 9.18 18.24
N PHE A 647 -24.79 9.25 18.62
CA PHE A 647 -24.35 9.33 20.02
C PHE A 647 -24.93 10.53 20.77
N GLU A 648 -25.07 11.67 20.11
CA GLU A 648 -25.65 12.89 20.69
C GLU A 648 -27.13 12.72 21.07
N GLN A 649 -27.80 11.71 20.52
CA GLN A 649 -29.19 11.37 20.81
C GLN A 649 -29.31 10.11 21.68
N SER A 650 -28.47 9.11 21.45
CA SER A 650 -28.56 7.80 22.09
C SER A 650 -27.92 7.77 23.49
N LEU A 651 -26.73 8.35 23.66
CA LEU A 651 -26.00 8.28 24.93
C LEU A 651 -26.73 9.01 26.07
N PRO A 652 -27.32 10.22 25.88
CA PRO A 652 -28.09 10.87 26.93
C PRO A 652 -29.31 10.06 27.40
N ARG A 653 -29.91 9.25 26.53
CA ARG A 653 -31.09 8.43 26.86
C ARG A 653 -30.74 7.25 27.77
N ILE A 654 -29.59 6.60 27.52
CA ILE A 654 -29.16 5.42 28.29
C ILE A 654 -28.36 5.77 29.54
N LYS A 655 -27.96 7.04 29.70
CA LYS A 655 -27.12 7.51 30.80
C LYS A 655 -27.69 7.17 32.19
N SER A 656 -29.01 7.21 32.36
CA SER A 656 -29.67 6.82 33.61
C SER A 656 -29.72 5.31 33.85
N GLU A 657 -29.54 4.50 32.82
CA GLU A 657 -29.49 3.04 32.91
C GLU A 657 -28.08 2.53 33.23
N ILE A 658 -27.05 3.36 33.01
CA ILE A 658 -25.64 3.04 33.24
C ILE A 658 -25.19 3.64 34.57
N SER A 659 -25.08 2.78 35.59
CA SER A 659 -24.56 3.19 36.90
C SER A 659 -23.05 3.45 36.84
N LYS A 660 -22.28 2.45 36.38
CA LYS A 660 -20.83 2.52 36.20
C LYS A 660 -20.41 1.77 34.94
N ILE A 661 -19.30 2.19 34.35
CA ILE A 661 -18.69 1.58 33.18
C ILE A 661 -17.34 1.00 33.58
N ALA A 662 -17.18 -0.31 33.41
CA ALA A 662 -15.94 -1.04 33.69
C ALA A 662 -15.03 -1.16 32.46
N PHE A 663 -15.62 -1.07 31.27
CA PHE A 663 -14.90 -1.15 30.00
C PHE A 663 -15.59 -0.28 28.96
N MET A 664 -14.82 0.54 28.24
CA MET A 664 -15.33 1.38 27.16
C MET A 664 -14.50 1.18 25.89
N HIS A 665 -15.16 0.73 24.82
CA HIS A 665 -14.59 0.73 23.48
C HIS A 665 -15.09 1.94 22.71
N VAL A 666 -14.17 2.78 22.23
CA VAL A 666 -14.45 4.00 21.44
C VAL A 666 -13.92 3.77 20.03
N ASP A 667 -14.84 3.44 19.12
CA ASP A 667 -14.57 3.03 17.73
C ASP A 667 -15.56 3.77 16.82
N CYS A 668 -15.38 5.09 16.73
CA CYS A 668 -16.42 5.97 16.20
C CYS A 668 -15.91 7.00 15.19
N ASP A 669 -14.66 6.85 14.74
CA ASP A 669 -13.92 7.54 13.68
C ASP A 669 -13.79 9.07 13.80
N TRP A 670 -14.89 9.78 14.07
CA TRP A 670 -14.97 11.23 13.96
C TRP A 670 -14.71 11.95 15.26
N TYR A 671 -14.18 13.17 15.13
CA TYR A 671 -13.96 14.12 16.21
C TYR A 671 -15.22 14.36 17.03
N GLU A 672 -16.35 14.69 16.39
CA GLU A 672 -17.60 14.99 17.12
C GLU A 672 -18.16 13.75 17.81
N SER A 673 -18.05 12.57 17.19
CA SER A 673 -18.44 11.29 17.79
C SER A 673 -17.59 11.00 19.04
N THR A 674 -16.26 11.03 18.89
CA THR A 674 -15.31 10.76 19.98
C THR A 674 -15.50 11.75 21.13
N LYS A 675 -15.63 13.04 20.80
CA LYS A 675 -15.88 14.09 21.77
C LYS A 675 -17.19 13.88 22.53
N THR A 676 -18.25 13.47 21.83
CA THR A 676 -19.55 13.20 22.44
C THR A 676 -19.45 12.01 23.40
N VAL A 677 -18.86 10.90 22.95
CA VAL A 677 -18.62 9.69 23.75
C VAL A 677 -17.87 10.02 25.04
N LEU A 678 -16.74 10.73 24.94
CA LEU A 678 -15.93 11.11 26.12
C LEU A 678 -16.70 12.05 27.06
N ASN A 679 -17.40 13.06 26.54
CA ASN A 679 -18.16 13.99 27.39
C ASN A 679 -19.35 13.32 28.10
N GLU A 680 -20.03 12.38 27.45
CA GLU A 680 -21.21 11.75 28.02
C GLU A 680 -20.88 10.60 28.99
N LEU A 681 -19.84 9.81 28.70
CA LEU A 681 -19.60 8.54 29.37
C LEU A 681 -18.42 8.54 30.34
N TYR A 682 -17.43 9.41 30.18
CA TYR A 682 -16.20 9.34 30.98
C TYR A 682 -16.46 9.44 32.48
N ASP A 683 -17.39 10.30 32.91
CA ASP A 683 -17.73 10.49 34.32
C ASP A 683 -18.47 9.27 34.95
N HIS A 684 -18.86 8.29 34.14
CA HIS A 684 -19.43 7.01 34.60
C HIS A 684 -18.38 5.89 34.71
N LEU A 685 -17.13 6.12 34.28
CA LEU A 685 -16.08 5.10 34.39
C LEU A 685 -15.75 4.83 35.86
N ALA A 686 -15.72 3.56 36.25
CA ALA A 686 -15.18 3.14 37.54
C ALA A 686 -13.66 3.34 37.59
N THR A 687 -13.08 3.34 38.80
CA THR A 687 -11.63 3.24 38.98
C THR A 687 -11.12 1.88 38.46
N GLY A 688 -10.05 1.89 37.67
CA GLY A 688 -9.48 0.69 37.05
C GLY A 688 -10.21 0.22 35.79
N SER A 689 -11.14 1.00 35.26
CA SER A 689 -11.80 0.73 33.98
C SER A 689 -10.80 0.81 32.83
N ALA A 690 -10.96 -0.07 31.85
CA ALA A 690 -10.18 0.00 30.61
C ALA A 690 -10.94 0.78 29.54
N VAL A 691 -10.22 1.65 28.83
CA VAL A 691 -10.74 2.37 27.66
C VAL A 691 -9.83 2.06 26.48
N GLN A 692 -10.40 1.54 25.39
CA GLN A 692 -9.70 1.39 24.10
C GLN A 692 -10.25 2.41 23.11
N LEU A 693 -9.33 3.12 22.44
CA LEU A 693 -9.56 4.10 21.39
C LEU A 693 -9.09 3.49 20.07
N ASP A 694 -10.01 3.09 19.20
CA ASP A 694 -9.64 2.27 18.02
C ASP A 694 -9.07 3.08 16.85
N ASP A 695 -9.31 4.39 16.85
CA ASP A 695 -8.92 5.31 15.78
C ASP A 695 -7.87 6.35 16.21
N TYR A 696 -7.26 6.18 17.39
CA TYR A 696 -6.25 7.09 17.93
C TYR A 696 -4.90 6.93 17.21
N GLY A 697 -4.48 7.97 16.50
CA GLY A 697 -3.35 7.95 15.56
C GLY A 697 -3.76 7.68 14.11
N GLN A 698 -5.02 7.31 13.88
CA GLN A 698 -5.62 7.25 12.55
C GLN A 698 -6.22 8.61 12.20
N TRP A 699 -7.39 8.93 12.73
CA TRP A 699 -8.08 10.17 12.38
C TRP A 699 -7.58 11.33 13.24
N GLU A 700 -7.08 12.39 12.60
CA GLU A 700 -6.61 13.61 13.29
C GLU A 700 -7.67 14.19 14.24
N GLY A 701 -8.94 13.98 13.91
CA GLY A 701 -10.10 14.34 14.72
C GLY A 701 -10.19 13.59 16.04
N VAL A 702 -9.85 12.30 16.08
CA VAL A 702 -9.91 11.48 17.31
C VAL A 702 -8.84 11.95 18.29
N ASP A 703 -7.61 12.11 17.82
CA ASP A 703 -6.49 12.61 18.61
C ASP A 703 -6.82 13.97 19.22
N LYS A 704 -7.36 14.87 18.40
CA LYS A 704 -7.81 16.19 18.83
C LYS A 704 -8.89 16.10 19.90
N ALA A 705 -9.92 15.27 19.72
CA ALA A 705 -11.01 15.12 20.70
C ALA A 705 -10.49 14.61 22.05
N VAL A 706 -9.58 13.65 22.04
CA VAL A 706 -8.95 13.09 23.25
C VAL A 706 -8.13 14.16 23.98
N HIS A 707 -7.24 14.87 23.27
CA HIS A 707 -6.37 15.88 23.89
C HIS A 707 -7.12 17.12 24.36
N GLU A 708 -8.19 17.52 23.67
CA GLU A 708 -9.10 18.57 24.15
C GLU A 708 -9.80 18.13 25.44
N PHE A 709 -10.22 16.86 25.52
CA PHE A 709 -10.86 16.32 26.71
C PHE A 709 -9.90 16.28 27.92
N GLU A 710 -8.67 15.81 27.73
CA GLU A 710 -7.59 15.85 28.72
C GLU A 710 -7.39 17.27 29.27
N SER A 711 -7.25 18.23 28.35
CA SER A 711 -7.05 19.64 28.67
C SER A 711 -8.23 20.22 29.45
N LYS A 712 -9.46 19.91 29.04
CA LYS A 712 -10.71 20.37 29.69
C LYS A 712 -10.86 19.81 31.10
N LYS A 713 -10.51 18.55 31.33
CA LYS A 713 -10.62 17.89 32.64
C LYS A 713 -9.40 18.12 33.54
N GLY A 714 -8.31 18.66 32.99
CA GLY A 714 -7.05 18.85 33.73
C GLY A 714 -6.39 17.52 34.10
N ILE A 715 -6.53 16.51 33.23
CA ILE A 715 -6.00 15.16 33.40
C ILE A 715 -5.06 14.83 32.26
N LYS A 716 -4.24 13.79 32.44
CA LYS A 716 -3.44 13.20 31.36
C LYS A 716 -3.54 11.69 31.45
N PHE A 717 -3.97 11.06 30.36
CA PHE A 717 -4.09 9.62 30.26
C PHE A 717 -2.72 8.98 30.07
N ASP A 718 -2.49 7.84 30.73
CA ASP A 718 -1.34 6.97 30.47
C ASP A 718 -1.66 6.09 29.25
N ILE A 719 -1.65 6.71 28.06
CA ILE A 719 -2.02 6.08 26.80
C ILE A 719 -0.95 5.06 26.37
N LYS A 720 -1.40 3.85 26.05
CA LYS A 720 -0.58 2.73 25.58
C LYS A 720 -1.04 2.33 24.19
N ASN A 721 -0.15 2.49 23.22
CA ASN A 721 -0.45 2.13 21.84
C ASN A 721 -0.59 0.61 21.68
N ILE A 722 -1.57 0.20 20.87
CA ILE A 722 -1.78 -1.19 20.43
C ILE A 722 -1.09 -1.38 19.09
N ASP A 723 -1.38 -0.46 18.17
CA ASP A 723 -0.70 -0.24 16.90
C ASP A 723 -0.58 1.29 16.67
N ASN A 724 -0.28 1.75 15.46
CA ASN A 724 -0.13 3.18 15.17
C ASN A 724 -1.44 3.95 15.06
N CYS A 725 -2.56 3.24 15.06
CA CYS A 725 -3.87 3.78 14.78
C CYS A 725 -4.85 3.51 15.93
N SER A 726 -4.40 2.89 17.02
CA SER A 726 -5.23 2.56 18.17
C SER A 726 -4.41 2.53 19.47
N ALA A 727 -5.07 2.85 20.57
CA ALA A 727 -4.46 2.86 21.89
C ALA A 727 -5.46 2.54 23.00
N TRP A 728 -4.96 2.33 24.21
CA TRP A 728 -5.81 2.15 25.40
C TRP A 728 -5.20 2.81 26.63
N PHE A 729 -6.01 3.02 27.65
CA PHE A 729 -5.56 3.44 28.98
C PHE A 729 -6.44 2.83 30.08
N LEU A 730 -5.97 2.90 31.32
CA LEU A 730 -6.76 2.57 32.51
C LEU A 730 -7.13 3.86 33.23
N THR A 731 -8.34 3.91 33.77
CA THR A 731 -8.73 5.01 34.66
C THR A 731 -8.03 4.89 36.02
N PRO A 732 -7.56 6.02 36.59
CA PRO A 732 -6.80 6.05 37.84
C PRO A 732 -7.62 5.68 39.09
#